data_AF-A0A2N7WSG0-F1
#
_entry.id   AF-A0A2N7WSG0-F1
#
_cell.length_a   1.000
_cell.length_b   1.000
_cell.length_c   1.000
_cell.angle_alpha   90.00
_cell.angle_beta   90.00
_cell.angle_gamma   90.00
#
_symmetry.space_group_name_H-M   'P 1'
#
loop_
_entity.id
_entity.type
_entity.pdbx_description
1 polymer ?
#
loop_
_entity_poly.entity_id
_entity_poly.type
_entity_poly.pdbx_seq_one_letter_code
_entity_poly.pdbx_strand_id
1 'polypeptide(L)'
;MPNPATLPRSQLTRRIAADLMRAVWRYRNQTVAALLLMIAAKLSTVLMPLALKHVVDELGHPVAQALFPVFLVLAYALLRFLGDALNEARDVVFSIVTQRTVAAFTERTFAHLHRMSARFHTRRETGAIVRDVQKGADGIGFLLGVALFTIVPTAFEIATIVAIMIHNYARGFMIAIAATFVCYAAYTFIFTRRRVAFQRAVNGLEAQSDGRLVDSLLNYDTVKYFATEDTETRRLGAVLEKWVHARTANQRALTALHVGQSAVIAFGIGAIMLLAAQHVVAGSMSVGDLILVNAYVIQICMPLNTLGFVFRETNDAMVNVERMFEILMARGRVGEDIDEPAAKPLMVSAGQISFEHVDFGYDPARQILRDVDFHAYPGKTLAIVGGSGSGKSTLVKLLFRLYQPNGGKIRIDGQDIGQVTQKSLREAIGIVPQDTVLFNETIAYNIAYGRPSATRADVVRAARAAQLDEFIERLPDHYDTRVGERGVRLSGGERQRIAIARAILKDPRIIVFDEATSALDTRSERAIQTELTRLAQGRTSIVIAHRLSTVVDADWILVMEHGRVVEQGTHRELLARDGVYAKMWSLQWQQGELEHAQRKLTAQSVSLAALMAGVIDALHDEIAARRVTLYPDISDNDLRVTGDPSVLQPLIAELCRNEIVQAKPGQRIELRVERHNNHAWVSVLGMGEEPAELSQAAARYMEEALSAAGGSFTLMPLNGRLAYVAMLPLRPLADADSRSPAAPWPLVIDGASPLEGLFVMAIDDQEDALDALEAVLASSGARVRTASSGKEALDWLAHTATTQWPHALLCDIVLTDEDGYDVLRRLRRLEAERQLPLQDRVPAIALTGYAQSEDRMRAKMAGFQAHLTKPVSPEKLIGEIRNLAMASARTGA
;
A
#
# COMPACT_ATOMS: atom_id res chain seq x y z
N MET A 1 -13.87 24.76 -29.37
CA MET A 1 -13.29 25.91 -28.62
C MET A 1 -11.81 25.63 -28.40
N PRO A 2 -10.90 26.60 -28.56
CA PRO A 2 -9.46 26.34 -28.46
C PRO A 2 -9.08 25.88 -27.05
N ASN A 3 -8.06 25.02 -26.98
CA ASN A 3 -7.44 24.50 -25.76
C ASN A 3 -7.04 25.66 -24.81
N PRO A 4 -7.44 25.70 -23.54
CA PRO A 4 -7.12 26.79 -22.61
C PRO A 4 -5.66 26.82 -22.14
N ALA A 5 -4.75 26.16 -22.86
CA ALA A 5 -3.33 26.38 -22.68
C ALA A 5 -3.00 27.81 -23.14
N THR A 6 -2.76 28.68 -22.16
CA THR A 6 -2.26 30.06 -22.24
C THR A 6 -3.31 31.16 -22.46
N LEU A 7 -4.09 31.46 -21.42
CA LEU A 7 -4.48 32.86 -21.20
C LEU A 7 -3.19 33.70 -21.17
N PRO A 8 -3.11 34.87 -21.85
CA PRO A 8 -1.96 35.75 -21.72
C PRO A 8 -1.73 36.06 -20.24
N ARG A 9 -0.47 36.03 -19.79
CA ARG A 9 -0.10 36.22 -18.38
C ARG A 9 -0.73 37.47 -17.73
N SER A 10 -0.91 38.53 -18.51
CA SER A 10 -1.58 39.77 -18.10
C SER A 10 -3.09 39.62 -17.82
N GLN A 11 -3.79 38.72 -18.51
CA GLN A 11 -5.19 38.43 -18.25
C GLN A 11 -5.37 37.55 -17.01
N LEU A 12 -4.44 36.60 -16.79
CA LEU A 12 -4.42 35.75 -15.60
C LEU A 12 -4.20 36.57 -14.33
N THR A 13 -3.16 37.42 -14.31
CA THR A 13 -2.86 38.32 -13.18
C THR A 13 -4.00 39.28 -12.86
N ARG A 14 -4.64 39.86 -13.89
CA ARG A 14 -5.84 40.72 -13.69
C ARG A 14 -6.99 39.96 -13.04
N ARG A 15 -7.19 38.69 -13.40
CA ARG A 15 -8.24 37.85 -12.83
C ARG A 15 -7.91 37.43 -11.39
N ILE A 16 -6.65 37.06 -11.10
CA ILE A 16 -6.18 36.79 -9.74
C ILE A 16 -6.45 38.02 -8.86
N ALA A 17 -6.04 39.21 -9.30
CA ALA A 17 -6.28 40.45 -8.57
C ALA A 17 -7.78 40.71 -8.33
N ALA A 18 -8.63 40.48 -9.34
CA ALA A 18 -10.08 40.64 -9.19
C ALA A 18 -10.71 39.63 -8.21
N ASP A 19 -10.24 38.38 -8.22
CA ASP A 19 -10.72 37.33 -7.30
C ASP A 19 -10.26 37.59 -5.86
N LEU A 20 -9.01 38.01 -5.67
CA LEU A 20 -8.47 38.41 -4.37
C LEU A 20 -9.20 39.65 -3.83
N MET A 21 -9.41 40.67 -4.66
CA MET A 21 -10.18 41.87 -4.26
C MET A 21 -11.61 41.52 -3.85
N ARG A 22 -12.29 40.64 -4.60
CA ARG A 22 -13.63 40.16 -4.20
C ARG A 22 -13.60 39.38 -2.89
N ALA A 23 -12.56 38.58 -2.65
CA ALA A 23 -12.40 37.84 -1.40
C ALA A 23 -12.15 38.77 -0.19
N VAL A 24 -11.30 39.79 -0.35
CA VAL A 24 -11.07 40.82 0.67
C VAL A 24 -12.36 41.62 0.92
N TRP A 25 -13.06 42.04 -0.13
CA TRP A 25 -14.29 42.82 -0.01
C TRP A 25 -15.45 42.05 0.63
N ARG A 26 -15.44 40.71 0.60
CA ARG A 26 -16.37 39.88 1.37
C ARG A 26 -16.31 40.19 2.87
N TYR A 27 -15.14 40.60 3.37
CA TYR A 27 -14.91 41.00 4.76
C TYR A 27 -14.69 42.52 4.88
N ARG A 28 -15.49 43.31 4.15
CA ARG A 28 -15.34 44.78 4.05
C ARG A 28 -15.22 45.50 5.39
N ASN A 29 -15.95 45.06 6.43
CA ASN A 29 -15.93 45.73 7.72
C ASN A 29 -14.55 45.60 8.38
N GLN A 30 -13.98 44.40 8.38
CA GLN A 30 -12.63 44.14 8.89
C GLN A 30 -11.57 44.83 8.03
N THR A 31 -11.71 44.80 6.70
CA THR A 31 -10.78 45.49 5.78
C THR A 31 -10.78 47.00 5.99
N VAL A 32 -11.96 47.62 6.12
CA VAL A 32 -12.08 49.07 6.37
C VAL A 32 -11.54 49.40 7.76
N ALA A 33 -11.85 48.61 8.79
CA ALA A 33 -11.30 48.81 10.12
C ALA A 33 -9.76 48.72 10.12
N ALA A 34 -9.18 47.72 9.46
CA ALA A 34 -7.73 47.59 9.31
C ALA A 34 -7.12 48.77 8.55
N LEU A 35 -7.78 49.25 7.48
CA LEU A 35 -7.32 50.43 6.74
C LEU A 35 -7.35 51.70 7.59
N LEU A 36 -8.39 51.90 8.41
CA LEU A 36 -8.49 53.04 9.32
C LEU A 36 -7.42 52.98 10.42
N LEU A 37 -7.20 51.80 11.00
CA LEU A 37 -6.13 51.57 11.98
C LEU A 37 -4.74 51.80 11.35
N MET A 38 -4.53 51.38 10.11
CA MET A 38 -3.30 51.63 9.35
C MET A 38 -3.05 53.13 9.15
N ILE A 39 -4.07 53.88 8.72
CA ILE A 39 -3.97 55.33 8.53
C ILE A 39 -3.65 56.02 9.86
N ALA A 40 -4.38 55.68 10.93
CA ALA A 40 -4.16 56.24 12.26
C ALA A 40 -2.76 55.92 12.80
N ALA A 41 -2.29 54.68 12.62
CA ALA A 41 -0.95 54.26 13.01
C ALA A 41 0.12 55.10 12.29
N LYS A 42 0.02 55.22 10.96
CA LYS A 42 0.99 55.96 10.14
C LYS A 42 0.97 57.46 10.41
N LEU A 43 -0.20 58.04 10.66
CA LEU A 43 -0.28 59.42 11.13
C LEU A 43 0.46 59.58 12.47
N SER A 44 0.24 58.69 13.45
CA SER A 44 0.97 58.72 14.72
C SER A 44 2.48 58.65 14.55
N THR A 45 2.97 57.76 13.66
CA THR A 45 4.40 57.63 13.35
C THR A 45 4.98 58.87 12.67
N VAL A 46 4.23 59.53 11.79
CA VAL A 46 4.67 60.76 11.09
C VAL A 46 4.58 62.00 11.98
N LEU A 47 3.64 62.06 12.93
CA LEU A 47 3.52 63.14 13.91
C LEU A 47 4.60 63.06 15.00
N MET A 48 5.13 61.88 15.30
CA MET A 48 6.13 61.68 16.35
C MET A 48 7.38 62.58 16.18
N PRO A 49 8.03 62.67 14.99
CA PRO A 49 9.14 63.61 14.78
C PRO A 49 8.77 65.09 14.96
N LEU A 50 7.54 65.49 14.62
CA LEU A 50 7.07 66.86 14.84
C LEU A 50 6.97 67.18 16.33
N ALA A 51 6.45 66.26 17.14
CA ALA A 51 6.45 66.42 18.59
C ALA A 51 7.88 66.58 19.14
N LEU A 52 8.83 65.75 18.66
CA LEU A 52 10.23 65.84 19.06
C LEU A 52 10.88 67.17 18.66
N LYS A 53 10.56 67.71 17.48
CA LYS A 53 10.98 69.06 17.08
C LYS A 53 10.57 70.11 18.12
N HIS A 54 9.28 70.13 18.47
CA HIS A 54 8.76 71.13 19.42
C HIS A 54 9.37 70.98 20.82
N VAL A 55 9.63 69.74 21.27
CA VAL A 55 10.37 69.50 22.53
C VAL A 55 11.73 70.22 22.51
N VAL A 56 12.47 70.08 21.42
CA VAL A 56 13.84 70.62 21.30
C VAL A 56 13.83 72.14 21.14
N ASP A 57 12.90 72.68 20.35
CA ASP A 57 12.78 74.12 20.16
C ASP A 57 12.42 74.83 21.49
N GLU A 58 11.48 74.28 22.26
CA GLU A 58 11.09 74.82 23.57
C GLU A 58 12.20 74.74 24.62
N LEU A 59 12.93 73.62 24.67
CA LEU A 59 14.09 73.47 25.57
C LEU A 59 15.27 74.38 25.17
N GLY A 60 15.30 74.88 23.93
CA GLY A 60 16.30 75.83 23.46
C GLY A 60 16.08 77.27 23.95
N HIS A 61 14.92 77.60 24.52
CA HIS A 61 14.60 78.94 25.00
C HIS A 61 14.93 79.12 26.50
N PRO A 62 15.66 80.19 26.90
CA PRO A 62 16.15 80.38 28.27
C PRO A 62 15.08 80.66 29.35
N VAL A 63 13.79 80.77 28.96
CA VAL A 63 12.67 81.13 29.86
C VAL A 63 11.59 80.01 29.92
N ALA A 64 11.88 78.82 29.39
CA ALA A 64 10.89 77.75 29.34
C ALA A 64 10.48 77.28 30.75
N GLN A 65 9.19 77.40 31.09
CA GLN A 65 8.62 76.78 32.28
C GLN A 65 8.62 75.25 32.09
N ALA A 66 9.24 74.50 33.01
CA ALA A 66 9.49 73.06 32.87
C ALA A 66 8.25 72.18 32.62
N LEU A 67 7.03 72.69 32.86
CA LEU A 67 5.78 71.94 32.63
C LEU A 67 5.53 71.61 31.15
N PHE A 68 5.76 72.56 30.23
CA PHE A 68 5.37 72.41 28.82
C PHE A 68 6.23 71.38 28.06
N PRO A 69 7.57 71.33 28.21
CA PRO A 69 8.40 70.29 27.61
C PRO A 69 8.07 68.87 28.09
N VAL A 70 7.66 68.70 29.36
CA VAL A 70 7.27 67.40 29.92
C VAL A 70 6.01 66.86 29.23
N PHE A 71 5.00 67.70 29.00
CA PHE A 71 3.80 67.30 28.24
C PHE A 71 4.14 66.90 26.79
N LEU A 72 5.07 67.61 26.14
CA LEU A 72 5.51 67.27 24.77
C LEU A 72 6.30 65.96 24.72
N VAL A 73 7.15 65.66 25.71
CA VAL A 73 7.84 64.37 25.83
C VAL A 73 6.86 63.23 26.07
N LEU A 74 5.86 63.44 26.95
CA LEU A 74 4.78 62.46 27.16
C LEU A 74 3.95 62.26 25.89
N ALA A 75 3.66 63.33 25.14
CA ALA A 75 2.97 63.25 23.85
C ALA A 75 3.79 62.47 22.81
N TYR A 76 5.10 62.71 22.73
CA TYR A 76 6.02 61.92 21.90
C TYR A 76 5.98 60.43 22.25
N ALA A 77 6.10 60.10 23.54
CA ALA A 77 6.07 58.71 24.01
C ALA A 77 4.72 58.04 23.71
N LEU A 78 3.61 58.76 23.91
CA LEU A 78 2.27 58.29 23.60
C LEU A 78 2.07 58.08 22.10
N LEU A 79 2.50 59.01 21.25
CA LEU A 79 2.41 58.87 19.79
C LEU A 79 3.21 57.68 19.28
N ARG A 80 4.40 57.44 19.85
CA ARG A 80 5.20 56.25 19.55
C ARG A 80 4.45 54.97 19.91
N PHE A 81 4.01 54.86 21.17
CA PHE A 81 3.28 53.69 21.65
C PHE A 81 1.99 53.45 20.87
N LEU A 82 1.21 54.51 20.61
CA LEU A 82 -0.04 54.43 19.88
C LEU A 82 0.17 53.99 18.42
N GLY A 83 1.23 54.48 17.77
CA GLY A 83 1.59 54.03 16.42
C GLY A 83 1.86 52.52 16.38
N ASP A 84 2.65 52.01 17.32
CA ASP A 84 2.95 50.58 17.42
C ASP A 84 1.69 49.77 17.76
N ALA A 85 0.92 50.17 18.78
CA ALA A 85 -0.31 49.50 19.19
C ALA A 85 -1.38 49.45 18.10
N LEU A 86 -1.53 50.52 17.30
CA LEU A 86 -2.46 50.56 16.18
C LEU A 86 -2.01 49.67 15.01
N ASN A 87 -0.70 49.55 14.76
CA ASN A 87 -0.18 48.59 13.79
C ASN A 87 -0.47 47.15 14.21
N GLU A 88 -0.24 46.80 15.48
CA GLU A 88 -0.58 45.47 16.00
C GLU A 88 -2.09 45.19 15.94
N ALA A 89 -2.91 46.18 16.30
CA ALA A 89 -4.37 46.06 16.20
C ALA A 89 -4.84 45.86 14.75
N ARG A 90 -4.24 46.59 13.79
CA ARG A 90 -4.49 46.40 12.34
C ARG A 90 -4.17 44.96 11.93
N ASP A 91 -3.03 44.43 12.37
CA ASP A 91 -2.54 43.12 11.97
C ASP A 91 -3.47 42.01 12.49
N VAL A 92 -3.91 42.12 13.75
CA VAL A 92 -4.91 41.21 14.34
C VAL A 92 -6.24 41.27 13.57
N VAL A 93 -6.77 42.46 13.29
CA VAL A 93 -8.05 42.63 12.57
C VAL A 93 -7.96 42.06 11.15
N PHE A 94 -6.86 42.31 10.43
CA PHE A 94 -6.72 41.83 9.06
C PHE A 94 -6.36 40.35 8.95
N SER A 95 -5.72 39.76 9.96
CA SER A 95 -5.39 38.33 9.97
C SER A 95 -6.62 37.44 9.71
N ILE A 96 -7.79 37.82 10.23
CA ILE A 96 -9.07 37.13 10.00
C ILE A 96 -9.41 37.10 8.51
N VAL A 97 -9.22 38.22 7.80
CA VAL A 97 -9.48 38.34 6.36
C VAL A 97 -8.52 37.46 5.58
N THR A 98 -7.22 37.53 5.89
CA THR A 98 -6.19 36.75 5.23
C THR A 98 -6.42 35.25 5.41
N GLN A 99 -6.56 34.77 6.66
CA GLN A 99 -6.71 33.35 6.95
C GLN A 99 -7.99 32.75 6.35
N ARG A 100 -9.12 33.45 6.44
CA ARG A 100 -10.37 32.99 5.81
C ARG A 100 -10.29 32.98 4.29
N THR A 101 -9.57 33.92 3.70
CA THR A 101 -9.36 33.97 2.24
C THR A 101 -8.51 32.79 1.79
N VAL A 102 -7.38 32.55 2.44
CA VAL A 102 -6.49 31.41 2.17
C VAL A 102 -7.26 30.09 2.28
N ALA A 103 -7.96 29.86 3.40
CA ALA A 103 -8.76 28.66 3.62
C ALA A 103 -9.82 28.44 2.51
N ALA A 104 -10.55 29.49 2.13
CA ALA A 104 -11.58 29.41 1.09
C ALA A 104 -11.00 29.10 -0.29
N PHE A 105 -9.81 29.63 -0.63
CA PHE A 105 -9.14 29.28 -1.88
C PHE A 105 -8.63 27.84 -1.87
N THR A 106 -8.03 27.38 -0.77
CA THR A 106 -7.59 25.99 -0.61
C THR A 106 -8.75 25.01 -0.74
N GLU A 107 -9.87 25.26 -0.05
CA GLU A 107 -11.09 24.46 -0.13
C GLU A 107 -11.65 24.40 -1.55
N ARG A 108 -11.75 25.55 -2.23
CA ARG A 108 -12.22 25.61 -3.63
C ARG A 108 -11.31 24.84 -4.57
N THR A 109 -10.00 24.92 -4.41
CA THR A 109 -9.05 24.17 -5.24
C THR A 109 -9.13 22.69 -4.98
N PHE A 110 -9.25 22.27 -3.71
CA PHE A 110 -9.45 20.88 -3.33
C PHE A 110 -10.73 20.30 -3.93
N ALA A 111 -11.86 21.02 -3.80
CA ALA A 111 -13.13 20.63 -4.40
C ALA A 111 -13.06 20.55 -5.94
N HIS A 112 -12.30 21.44 -6.58
CA HIS A 112 -12.09 21.42 -8.03
C HIS A 112 -11.23 20.24 -8.48
N LEU A 113 -10.16 19.90 -7.76
CA LEU A 113 -9.31 18.74 -8.05
C LEU A 113 -10.11 17.43 -8.07
N HIS A 114 -11.06 17.26 -7.15
CA HIS A 114 -11.95 16.09 -7.14
C HIS A 114 -12.93 16.03 -8.32
N ARG A 115 -13.21 17.16 -8.98
CA ARG A 115 -14.06 17.24 -10.18
C ARG A 115 -13.28 17.05 -11.48
N MET A 116 -11.96 17.07 -11.45
CA MET A 116 -11.12 16.88 -12.64
C MET A 116 -10.93 15.40 -12.99
N SER A 117 -10.65 15.12 -14.27
CA SER A 117 -10.52 13.77 -14.82
C SER A 117 -9.46 12.94 -14.13
N ALA A 118 -9.62 11.62 -14.20
CA ALA A 118 -8.51 10.68 -14.00
C ALA A 118 -7.30 11.06 -14.88
N ARG A 119 -7.52 11.48 -16.13
CA ARG A 119 -6.50 12.02 -17.05
C ARG A 119 -5.71 13.22 -16.50
N PHE A 120 -6.35 14.14 -15.76
CA PHE A 120 -5.67 15.25 -15.09
C PHE A 120 -4.71 14.73 -14.00
N HIS A 121 -5.15 13.74 -13.23
CA HIS A 121 -4.39 13.13 -12.14
C HIS A 121 -3.28 12.18 -12.60
N THR A 122 -3.47 11.41 -13.68
CA THR A 122 -2.45 10.46 -14.17
C THR A 122 -1.25 11.17 -14.83
N ARG A 123 -1.44 12.38 -15.37
CA ARG A 123 -0.38 13.14 -16.06
C ARG A 123 0.50 13.98 -15.14
N ARG A 124 0.18 14.05 -13.84
CA ARG A 124 0.89 14.88 -12.86
C ARG A 124 1.23 14.04 -11.65
N GLU A 125 2.41 14.26 -11.09
CA GLU A 125 2.76 13.68 -9.79
C GLU A 125 1.85 14.27 -8.71
N THR A 126 1.16 13.43 -7.94
CA THR A 126 0.26 13.86 -6.85
C THR A 126 0.97 14.82 -5.88
N GLY A 127 2.25 14.57 -5.59
CA GLY A 127 3.07 15.45 -4.75
C GLY A 127 3.29 16.84 -5.35
N ALA A 128 3.39 16.97 -6.68
CA ALA A 128 3.51 18.27 -7.34
C ALA A 128 2.22 19.09 -7.21
N ILE A 129 1.05 18.44 -7.37
CA ILE A 129 -0.25 19.09 -7.19
C ILE A 129 -0.41 19.61 -5.76
N VAL A 130 -0.09 18.78 -4.75
CA VAL A 130 -0.18 19.18 -3.33
C VAL A 130 0.72 20.38 -3.05
N ARG A 131 1.97 20.35 -3.55
CA ARG A 131 2.90 21.49 -3.42
C ARG A 131 2.38 22.76 -4.08
N ASP A 132 1.82 22.67 -5.29
CA ASP A 132 1.28 23.83 -5.99
C ASP A 132 0.09 24.45 -5.25
N VAL A 133 -0.78 23.62 -4.64
CA VAL A 133 -1.88 24.10 -3.80
C VAL A 133 -1.36 24.77 -2.52
N GLN A 134 -0.43 24.13 -1.80
CA GLN A 134 0.13 24.67 -0.56
C GLN A 134 0.90 25.99 -0.80
N LYS A 135 1.87 25.98 -1.74
CA LYS A 135 2.64 27.18 -2.08
C LYS A 135 1.75 28.28 -2.66
N GLY A 136 0.70 27.92 -3.41
CA GLY A 136 -0.29 28.88 -3.88
C GLY A 136 -1.07 29.52 -2.74
N ALA A 137 -1.52 28.73 -1.76
CA ALA A 137 -2.21 29.21 -0.57
C ALA A 137 -1.32 30.15 0.27
N ASP A 138 -0.07 29.77 0.51
CA ASP A 138 0.93 30.60 1.19
C ASP A 138 1.21 31.89 0.42
N GLY A 139 1.33 31.78 -0.92
CA GLY A 139 1.49 32.92 -1.81
C GLY A 139 0.33 33.91 -1.72
N ILE A 140 -0.93 33.44 -1.68
CA ILE A 140 -2.10 34.30 -1.48
C ILE A 140 -1.99 35.04 -0.13
N GLY A 141 -1.67 34.33 0.95
CA GLY A 141 -1.51 34.92 2.28
C GLY A 141 -0.44 36.01 2.30
N PHE A 142 0.72 35.72 1.71
CA PHE A 142 1.83 36.67 1.59
C PHE A 142 1.45 37.92 0.80
N LEU A 143 0.80 37.77 -0.36
CA LEU A 143 0.44 38.89 -1.22
C LEU A 143 -0.58 39.84 -0.57
N LEU A 144 -1.58 39.28 0.12
CA LEU A 144 -2.53 40.07 0.91
C LEU A 144 -1.81 40.82 2.04
N GLY A 145 -0.91 40.14 2.75
CA GLY A 145 -0.13 40.73 3.84
C GLY A 145 0.78 41.86 3.36
N VAL A 146 1.59 41.63 2.32
CA VAL A 146 2.52 42.63 1.78
C VAL A 146 1.82 43.90 1.32
N ALA A 147 0.66 43.76 0.67
CA ALA A 147 -0.09 44.92 0.21
C ALA A 147 -0.53 45.81 1.39
N LEU A 148 -1.12 45.22 2.44
CA LEU A 148 -1.69 45.98 3.56
C LEU A 148 -0.68 46.33 4.66
N PHE A 149 0.37 45.55 4.86
CA PHE A 149 1.33 45.73 5.96
C PHE A 149 2.59 46.47 5.53
N THR A 150 2.94 46.42 4.24
CA THR A 150 4.20 46.99 3.74
C THR A 150 3.97 48.04 2.66
N ILE A 151 3.41 47.68 1.50
CA ILE A 151 3.40 48.57 0.33
C ILE A 151 2.50 49.79 0.55
N VAL A 152 1.22 49.58 0.88
CA VAL A 152 0.26 50.68 1.07
C VAL A 152 0.65 51.58 2.26
N PRO A 153 0.99 51.06 3.45
CA PRO A 153 1.42 51.90 4.57
C PRO A 153 2.70 52.68 4.28
N THR A 154 3.69 52.05 3.62
CA THR A 154 4.95 52.73 3.25
C THR A 154 4.68 53.82 2.23
N ALA A 155 3.88 53.55 1.19
CA ALA A 155 3.53 54.58 0.20
C ALA A 155 2.80 55.77 0.85
N PHE A 156 1.87 55.50 1.77
CA PHE A 156 1.15 56.54 2.53
C PHE A 156 2.09 57.34 3.44
N GLU A 157 2.98 56.67 4.16
CA GLU A 157 3.99 57.29 5.03
C GLU A 157 4.94 58.20 4.24
N ILE A 158 5.52 57.69 3.15
CA ILE A 158 6.40 58.46 2.27
C ILE A 158 5.64 59.64 1.66
N ALA A 159 4.42 59.44 1.15
CA ALA A 159 3.63 60.51 0.56
C ALA A 159 3.33 61.63 1.57
N THR A 160 3.01 61.27 2.81
CA THR A 160 2.74 62.22 3.90
C THR A 160 4.00 63.00 4.27
N ILE A 161 5.14 62.33 4.45
CA ILE A 161 6.41 62.98 4.78
C ILE A 161 6.86 63.91 3.64
N VAL A 162 6.78 63.46 2.39
CA VAL A 162 7.12 64.27 1.21
C VAL A 162 6.22 65.51 1.13
N ALA A 163 4.92 65.38 1.40
CA ALA A 163 4.01 66.53 1.43
C ALA A 163 4.40 67.55 2.51
N ILE A 164 4.76 67.09 3.72
CA ILE A 164 5.24 67.96 4.81
C ILE A 164 6.54 68.66 4.41
N MET A 165 7.48 67.95 3.79
CA MET A 165 8.77 68.50 3.35
C MET A 165 8.64 69.56 2.25
N ILE A 166 7.75 69.33 1.26
CA ILE A 166 7.51 70.28 0.17
C ILE A 166 6.87 71.58 0.69
N HIS A 167 5.98 71.49 1.68
CA HIS A 167 5.28 72.66 2.21
C HIS A 167 6.15 73.52 3.14
N ASN A 168 6.98 72.89 3.98
CA ASN A 168 7.65 73.57 5.09
C ASN A 168 9.13 73.93 4.84
N TYR A 169 9.79 73.38 3.82
CA TYR A 169 11.24 73.54 3.61
C TYR A 169 11.63 73.96 2.19
N ALA A 170 12.83 74.53 2.07
CA ALA A 170 13.36 75.02 0.80
C ALA A 170 13.58 73.89 -0.23
N ARG A 171 13.48 74.23 -1.52
CA ARG A 171 13.63 73.28 -2.65
C ARG A 171 14.97 72.52 -2.65
N GLY A 172 16.02 73.09 -2.03
CA GLY A 172 17.32 72.43 -1.88
C GLY A 172 17.26 71.10 -1.14
N PHE A 173 16.44 71.00 -0.08
CA PHE A 173 16.21 69.75 0.65
C PHE A 173 15.55 68.70 -0.24
N MET A 174 14.55 69.11 -1.03
CA MET A 174 13.85 68.21 -1.95
C MET A 174 14.78 67.66 -3.03
N ILE A 175 15.69 68.48 -3.56
CA ILE A 175 16.68 68.05 -4.55
C ILE A 175 17.68 67.07 -3.92
N ALA A 176 18.20 67.36 -2.73
CA ALA A 176 19.13 66.49 -2.03
C ALA A 176 18.51 65.14 -1.66
N ILE A 177 17.27 65.15 -1.18
CA ILE A 177 16.46 63.95 -0.94
C ILE A 177 16.29 63.20 -2.27
N ALA A 178 15.71 63.83 -3.30
CA ALA A 178 15.48 63.18 -4.59
C ALA A 178 16.76 62.57 -5.21
N ALA A 179 17.89 63.28 -5.14
CA ALA A 179 19.18 62.78 -5.60
C ALA A 179 19.63 61.54 -4.82
N THR A 180 19.49 61.55 -3.49
CA THR A 180 19.78 60.40 -2.63
C THR A 180 18.92 59.19 -3.01
N PHE A 181 17.62 59.40 -3.22
CA PHE A 181 16.67 58.35 -3.62
C PHE A 181 16.97 57.78 -5.00
N VAL A 182 17.32 58.62 -5.99
CA VAL A 182 17.71 58.19 -7.33
C VAL A 182 18.99 57.36 -7.28
N CYS A 183 20.01 57.82 -6.54
CA CYS A 183 21.25 57.07 -6.33
C CYS A 183 20.99 55.72 -5.66
N TYR A 184 20.15 55.70 -4.61
CA TYR A 184 19.77 54.48 -3.90
C TYR A 184 19.05 53.50 -4.83
N ALA A 185 18.07 53.97 -5.60
CA ALA A 185 17.29 53.15 -6.52
C ALA A 185 18.17 52.57 -7.64
N ALA A 186 19.04 53.39 -8.25
CA ALA A 186 19.97 52.95 -9.28
C ALA A 186 20.95 51.90 -8.76
N TYR A 187 21.58 52.15 -7.60
CA TYR A 187 22.49 51.20 -6.96
C TYR A 187 21.79 49.88 -6.66
N THR A 188 20.62 49.96 -6.03
CA THR A 188 19.80 48.80 -5.67
C THR A 188 19.42 47.98 -6.90
N PHE A 189 18.98 48.62 -7.98
CA PHE A 189 18.57 47.95 -9.21
C PHE A 189 19.71 47.18 -9.86
N ILE A 190 20.88 47.81 -10.03
CA ILE A 190 22.05 47.21 -10.67
C ILE A 190 22.54 45.99 -9.89
N PHE A 191 22.73 46.13 -8.57
CA PHE A 191 23.24 45.04 -7.74
C PHE A 191 22.20 43.94 -7.52
N THR A 192 20.91 44.27 -7.42
CA THR A 192 19.84 43.27 -7.37
C THR A 192 19.81 42.43 -8.64
N ARG A 193 19.90 43.06 -9.82
CA ARG A 193 19.93 42.34 -11.10
C ARG A 193 21.12 41.37 -11.19
N ARG A 194 22.29 41.77 -10.69
CA ARG A 194 23.47 40.89 -10.59
C ARG A 194 23.25 39.74 -9.60
N ARG A 195 22.64 40.02 -8.45
CA ARG A 195 22.33 39.02 -7.40
C ARG A 195 21.38 37.93 -7.90
N VAL A 196 20.42 38.25 -8.77
CA VAL A 196 19.43 37.29 -9.29
C VAL A 196 20.08 36.05 -9.93
N ALA A 197 21.24 36.20 -10.59
CA ALA A 197 21.96 35.06 -11.17
C ALA A 197 22.42 34.06 -10.10
N PHE A 198 22.99 34.55 -8.99
CA PHE A 198 23.39 33.70 -7.87
C PHE A 198 22.19 33.07 -7.17
N GLN A 199 21.10 33.83 -6.99
CA GLN A 199 19.87 33.31 -6.39
C GLN A 199 19.28 32.16 -7.24
N ARG A 200 19.28 32.27 -8.58
CA ARG A 200 18.83 31.18 -9.46
C ARG A 200 19.69 29.92 -9.34
N ALA A 201 21.01 30.08 -9.23
CA ALA A 201 21.91 28.95 -9.02
C ALA A 201 21.64 28.24 -7.68
N VAL A 202 21.42 29.01 -6.60
CA VAL A 202 21.03 28.47 -5.29
C VAL A 202 19.72 27.68 -5.40
N ASN A 203 18.66 28.28 -5.96
CA ASN A 203 17.36 27.63 -6.06
C ASN A 203 17.41 26.33 -6.91
N GLY A 204 18.23 26.30 -7.96
CA GLY A 204 18.41 25.09 -8.79
C GLY A 204 19.13 23.95 -8.05
N LEU A 205 20.16 24.27 -7.27
CA LEU A 205 20.90 23.28 -6.47
C LEU A 205 20.08 22.80 -5.26
N GLU A 206 19.28 23.67 -4.67
CA GLU A 206 18.35 23.34 -3.59
C GLU A 206 17.28 22.35 -4.08
N ALA A 207 16.65 22.62 -5.23
CA ALA A 207 15.71 21.69 -5.84
C ALA A 207 16.35 20.33 -6.21
N GLN A 208 17.61 20.33 -6.66
CA GLN A 208 18.35 19.09 -6.94
C GLN A 208 18.65 18.30 -5.65
N SER A 209 19.00 18.98 -4.56
CA SER A 209 19.21 18.38 -3.24
C SER A 209 17.93 17.75 -2.70
N ASP A 210 16.83 18.51 -2.70
CA ASP A 210 15.51 18.05 -2.24
C ASP A 210 15.04 16.84 -3.05
N GLY A 211 15.21 16.89 -4.38
CA GLY A 211 14.88 15.78 -5.27
C GLY A 211 15.65 14.50 -4.93
N ARG A 212 16.95 14.60 -4.63
CA ARG A 212 17.77 13.44 -4.23
C ARG A 212 17.40 12.88 -2.86
N LEU A 213 17.12 13.76 -1.89
CA LEU A 213 16.67 13.33 -0.57
C LEU A 213 15.37 12.54 -0.66
N VAL A 214 14.39 13.04 -1.40
CA VAL A 214 13.11 12.37 -1.61
C VAL A 214 13.30 11.03 -2.33
N ASP A 215 14.08 11.01 -3.41
CA ASP A 215 14.32 9.78 -4.20
C ASP A 215 15.03 8.70 -3.37
N SER A 216 16.04 9.06 -2.59
CA SER A 216 16.76 8.13 -1.71
C SER A 216 15.86 7.58 -0.59
N LEU A 217 15.04 8.43 0.04
CA LEU A 217 14.13 8.00 1.12
C LEU A 217 12.95 7.18 0.61
N LEU A 218 12.41 7.49 -0.57
CA LEU A 218 11.38 6.67 -1.21
C LEU A 218 11.91 5.28 -1.59
N ASN A 219 13.20 5.19 -1.90
CA ASN A 219 13.89 3.94 -2.22
C ASN A 219 14.74 3.42 -1.04
N TYR A 220 14.36 3.73 0.21
CA TYR A 220 15.09 3.34 1.42
C TYR A 220 15.44 1.85 1.45
N ASP A 221 14.45 0.99 1.17
CA ASP A 221 14.64 -0.47 1.16
C ASP A 221 15.67 -0.88 0.10
N THR A 222 15.65 -0.26 -1.08
CA THR A 222 16.64 -0.51 -2.14
C THR A 222 18.04 -0.09 -1.68
N VAL A 223 18.18 1.11 -1.12
CA VAL A 223 19.47 1.58 -0.60
C VAL A 223 20.02 0.61 0.45
N LYS A 224 19.15 0.09 1.32
CA LYS A 224 19.50 -0.90 2.36
C LYS A 224 19.81 -2.29 1.80
N TYR A 225 19.00 -2.81 0.89
CA TYR A 225 19.21 -4.12 0.26
C TYR A 225 20.52 -4.18 -0.52
N PHE A 226 20.93 -3.06 -1.12
CA PHE A 226 22.20 -2.96 -1.84
C PHE A 226 23.35 -2.38 -1.01
N ALA A 227 23.14 -2.06 0.28
CA ALA A 227 24.14 -1.48 1.19
C ALA A 227 24.90 -0.27 0.58
N THR A 228 24.16 0.66 -0.02
CA THR A 228 24.71 1.79 -0.79
C THR A 228 24.60 3.16 -0.09
N GLU A 229 24.40 3.19 1.23
CA GLU A 229 24.19 4.41 2.02
C GLU A 229 25.31 5.44 1.83
N ASP A 230 26.57 5.00 1.84
CA ASP A 230 27.74 5.88 1.64
C ASP A 230 27.80 6.45 0.22
N THR A 231 27.28 5.73 -0.76
CA THR A 231 27.23 6.19 -2.16
C THR A 231 26.19 7.28 -2.32
N GLU A 232 24.99 7.11 -1.76
CA GLU A 232 23.95 8.14 -1.79
C GLU A 232 24.34 9.35 -0.93
N THR A 233 25.01 9.15 0.20
CA THR A 233 25.57 10.23 1.03
C THR A 233 26.60 11.05 0.25
N ARG A 234 27.55 10.41 -0.45
CA ARG A 234 28.54 11.11 -1.30
C ARG A 234 27.89 11.84 -2.47
N ARG A 235 26.89 11.23 -3.10
CA ARG A 235 26.11 11.87 -4.18
C ARG A 235 25.42 13.12 -3.70
N LEU A 236 24.77 13.10 -2.53
CA LEU A 236 24.16 14.28 -1.93
C LEU A 236 25.23 15.32 -1.56
N GLY A 237 26.33 14.89 -0.94
CA GLY A 237 27.46 15.74 -0.56
C GLY A 237 28.01 16.58 -1.72
N ALA A 238 28.17 15.98 -2.90
CA ALA A 238 28.66 16.68 -4.11
C ALA A 238 27.71 17.81 -4.59
N VAL A 239 26.40 17.68 -4.35
CA VAL A 239 25.42 18.74 -4.65
C VAL A 239 25.47 19.81 -3.57
N LEU A 240 25.55 19.40 -2.30
CA LEU A 240 25.62 20.30 -1.16
C LEU A 240 26.87 21.18 -1.19
N GLU A 241 28.02 20.67 -1.65
CA GLU A 241 29.24 21.47 -1.81
C GLU A 241 29.05 22.61 -2.82
N LYS A 242 28.45 22.32 -3.99
CA LYS A 242 28.08 23.34 -4.98
C LYS A 242 27.07 24.32 -4.40
N TRP A 243 26.10 23.83 -3.63
CA TRP A 243 25.11 24.65 -2.96
C TRP A 243 25.75 25.62 -1.96
N VAL A 244 26.71 25.16 -1.15
CA VAL A 244 27.46 26.02 -0.22
C VAL A 244 28.20 27.13 -0.98
N HIS A 245 28.88 26.81 -2.09
CA HIS A 245 29.55 27.83 -2.90
C HIS A 245 28.57 28.85 -3.49
N ALA A 246 27.46 28.39 -4.08
CA ALA A 246 26.43 29.26 -4.64
C ALA A 246 25.76 30.14 -3.56
N ARG A 247 25.46 29.56 -2.39
CA ARG A 247 24.82 30.26 -1.27
C ARG A 247 25.75 31.31 -0.68
N THR A 248 27.03 30.99 -0.54
CA THR A 248 28.05 31.94 -0.07
C THR A 248 28.24 33.10 -1.05
N ALA A 249 28.27 32.83 -2.36
CA ALA A 249 28.33 33.87 -3.39
C ALA A 249 27.08 34.78 -3.35
N ASN A 250 25.89 34.19 -3.20
CA ASN A 250 24.64 34.94 -3.04
C ASN A 250 24.63 35.79 -1.77
N GLN A 251 25.17 35.29 -0.66
CA GLN A 251 25.31 36.03 0.59
C GLN A 251 26.28 37.20 0.44
N ARG A 252 27.45 36.99 -0.18
CA ARG A 252 28.40 38.08 -0.47
C ARG A 252 27.77 39.18 -1.33
N ALA A 253 26.99 38.80 -2.35
CA ALA A 253 26.26 39.74 -3.18
C ALA A 253 25.19 40.53 -2.40
N LEU A 254 24.49 39.87 -1.46
CA LEU A 254 23.53 40.53 -0.57
C LEU A 254 24.22 41.51 0.38
N THR A 255 25.34 41.11 0.98
CA THR A 255 26.12 41.97 1.87
C THR A 255 26.65 43.20 1.12
N ALA A 256 27.19 43.03 -0.09
CA ALA A 256 27.66 44.15 -0.91
C ALA A 256 26.52 45.13 -1.23
N LEU A 257 25.33 44.62 -1.54
CA LEU A 257 24.13 45.43 -1.75
C LEU A 257 23.77 46.25 -0.49
N HIS A 258 23.68 45.60 0.69
CA HIS A 258 23.33 46.29 1.94
C HIS A 258 24.38 47.33 2.34
N VAL A 259 25.69 47.01 2.22
CA VAL A 259 26.76 47.95 2.55
C VAL A 259 26.71 49.18 1.65
N GLY A 260 26.51 49.00 0.34
CA GLY A 260 26.39 50.13 -0.58
C GLY A 260 25.12 50.95 -0.37
N GLN A 261 23.98 50.31 -0.07
CA GLN A 261 22.75 50.99 0.31
C GLN A 261 22.94 51.85 1.56
N SER A 262 23.55 51.30 2.62
CA SER A 262 23.87 52.02 3.84
C SER A 262 24.83 53.19 3.58
N ALA A 263 25.82 53.02 2.70
CA ALA A 263 26.72 54.10 2.32
C ALA A 263 25.99 55.24 1.61
N VAL A 264 25.13 54.94 0.62
CA VAL A 264 24.31 55.96 -0.08
C VAL A 264 23.41 56.71 0.90
N ILE A 265 22.75 56.00 1.82
CA ILE A 265 21.91 56.62 2.86
C ILE A 265 22.74 57.50 3.79
N ALA A 266 23.89 57.03 4.27
CA ALA A 266 24.76 57.79 5.17
C ALA A 266 25.28 59.09 4.52
N PHE A 267 25.72 59.02 3.26
CA PHE A 267 26.14 60.22 2.51
C PHE A 267 24.96 61.17 2.24
N GLY A 268 23.77 60.64 1.93
CA GLY A 268 22.56 61.43 1.74
C GLY A 268 22.12 62.16 3.01
N ILE A 269 22.04 61.44 4.13
CA ILE A 269 21.78 62.03 5.46
C ILE A 269 22.83 63.09 5.78
N GLY A 270 24.12 62.79 5.60
CA GLY A 270 25.21 63.74 5.86
C GLY A 270 25.08 65.03 5.04
N ALA A 271 24.76 64.91 3.74
CA ALA A 271 24.55 66.07 2.87
C ALA A 271 23.33 66.91 3.29
N ILE A 272 22.21 66.25 3.61
CA ILE A 272 20.99 66.91 4.09
C ILE A 272 21.22 67.58 5.45
N MET A 273 21.96 66.92 6.35
CA MET A 273 22.33 67.46 7.66
C MET A 273 23.26 68.66 7.56
N LEU A 274 24.23 68.64 6.64
CA LEU A 274 25.09 69.79 6.38
C LEU A 274 24.28 70.97 5.85
N LEU A 275 23.34 70.72 4.94
CA LEU A 275 22.44 71.74 4.40
C LEU A 275 21.52 72.32 5.48
N ALA A 276 20.94 71.47 6.34
CA ALA A 276 20.12 71.90 7.47
C ALA A 276 20.94 72.72 8.48
N ALA A 277 22.15 72.28 8.83
CA ALA A 277 23.04 73.00 9.74
C ALA A 277 23.38 74.41 9.19
N GLN A 278 23.63 74.55 7.89
CA GLN A 278 23.84 75.85 7.26
C GLN A 278 22.61 76.77 7.41
N HIS A 279 21.40 76.23 7.21
CA HIS A 279 20.16 76.99 7.37
C HIS A 279 19.85 77.37 8.82
N VAL A 280 20.26 76.52 9.78
CA VAL A 280 20.18 76.82 11.22
C VAL A 280 21.15 77.92 11.61
N VAL A 281 22.41 77.86 11.17
CA VAL A 281 23.40 78.93 11.40
C VAL A 281 22.97 80.24 10.74
N ALA A 282 22.32 80.18 9.58
CA ALA A 282 21.75 81.34 8.90
C ALA A 282 20.46 81.89 9.56
N GLY A 283 19.95 81.26 10.62
CA GLY A 283 18.74 81.67 11.33
C GLY A 283 17.41 81.41 10.60
N SER A 284 17.46 80.67 9.48
CA SER A 284 16.27 80.32 8.67
C SER A 284 15.58 79.03 9.12
N MET A 285 16.23 78.22 9.97
CA MET A 285 15.72 76.98 10.55
C MET A 285 16.08 76.90 12.04
N SER A 286 15.29 76.19 12.82
CA SER A 286 15.54 75.89 14.24
C SER A 286 16.39 74.61 14.43
N VAL A 287 16.90 74.39 15.65
CA VAL A 287 17.60 73.12 15.97
C VAL A 287 16.62 71.94 15.94
N GLY A 288 15.35 72.14 16.29
CA GLY A 288 14.31 71.13 16.12
C GLY A 288 14.02 70.79 14.66
N ASP A 289 14.14 71.75 13.73
CA ASP A 289 14.02 71.48 12.29
C ASP A 289 15.13 70.53 11.79
N LEU A 290 16.35 70.69 12.27
CA LEU A 290 17.46 69.78 11.97
C LEU A 290 17.11 68.34 12.39
N ILE A 291 16.56 68.16 13.60
CA ILE A 291 16.18 66.85 14.13
C ILE A 291 15.00 66.26 13.36
N LEU A 292 14.01 67.08 12.99
CA LEU A 292 12.86 66.67 12.19
C LEU A 292 13.27 66.13 10.82
N VAL A 293 14.10 66.90 10.10
CA VAL A 293 14.60 66.50 8.78
C VAL A 293 15.41 65.21 8.89
N ASN A 294 16.27 65.07 9.91
CA ASN A 294 17.02 63.84 10.14
C ASN A 294 16.09 62.63 10.36
N ALA A 295 15.11 62.79 11.25
CA ALA A 295 14.16 61.72 11.59
C ALA A 295 13.35 61.28 10.36
N TYR A 296 12.86 62.22 9.55
CA TYR A 296 12.11 61.90 8.34
C TYR A 296 12.96 61.27 7.25
N VAL A 297 14.20 61.70 7.04
CA VAL A 297 15.09 61.02 6.07
C VAL A 297 15.33 59.58 6.48
N ILE A 298 15.62 59.32 7.77
CA ILE A 298 15.78 57.95 8.29
C ILE A 298 14.49 57.14 8.10
N GLN A 299 13.33 57.72 8.41
CA GLN A 299 12.02 57.06 8.31
C GLN A 299 11.64 56.70 6.87
N ILE A 300 11.96 57.55 5.87
CA ILE A 300 11.73 57.22 4.45
C ILE A 300 12.74 56.15 3.98
N CYS A 301 14.00 56.20 4.44
CA CYS A 301 15.03 55.27 4.01
C CYS A 301 14.90 53.85 4.60
N MET A 302 14.40 53.70 5.83
CA MET A 302 14.34 52.40 6.51
C MET A 302 13.46 51.36 5.77
N PRO A 303 12.23 51.66 5.31
CA PRO A 303 11.40 50.71 4.55
C PRO A 303 12.03 50.27 3.23
N LEU A 304 12.82 51.13 2.57
CA LEU A 304 13.45 50.83 1.29
C LEU A 304 14.36 49.61 1.33
N ASN A 305 15.04 49.37 2.46
CA ASN A 305 15.92 48.21 2.63
C ASN A 305 15.16 46.88 2.51
N THR A 306 13.88 46.87 2.88
CA THR A 306 13.03 45.68 2.82
C THR A 306 12.32 45.52 1.47
N LEU A 307 12.15 46.60 0.70
CA LEU A 307 11.43 46.61 -0.59
C LEU A 307 12.05 45.67 -1.64
N GLY A 308 13.38 45.52 -1.65
CA GLY A 308 14.04 44.59 -2.56
C GLY A 308 13.74 43.11 -2.26
N PHE A 309 13.55 42.76 -0.99
CA PHE A 309 13.06 41.44 -0.57
C PHE A 309 11.59 41.28 -0.93
N VAL A 310 10.75 42.25 -0.54
CA VAL A 310 9.31 42.27 -0.84
C VAL A 310 9.03 42.11 -2.32
N PHE A 311 9.78 42.79 -3.20
CA PHE A 311 9.62 42.67 -4.64
C PHE A 311 9.88 41.25 -5.15
N ARG A 312 10.96 40.59 -4.69
CA ARG A 312 11.27 39.21 -5.10
C ARG A 312 10.23 38.24 -4.58
N GLU A 313 9.93 38.32 -3.29
CA GLU A 313 8.97 37.43 -2.63
C GLU A 313 7.56 37.60 -3.21
N THR A 314 7.17 38.82 -3.59
CA THR A 314 5.91 39.09 -4.30
C THR A 314 5.89 38.42 -5.66
N ASN A 315 7.00 38.45 -6.41
CA ASN A 315 7.08 37.76 -7.70
C ASN A 315 7.03 36.23 -7.53
N ASP A 316 7.74 35.68 -6.55
CA ASP A 316 7.73 34.23 -6.27
C ASP A 316 6.35 33.77 -5.81
N ALA A 317 5.71 34.51 -4.89
CA ALA A 317 4.34 34.29 -4.48
C ALA A 317 3.37 34.36 -5.66
N MET A 318 3.52 35.35 -6.55
CA MET A 318 2.70 35.46 -7.76
C MET A 318 2.83 34.23 -8.65
N VAL A 319 4.05 33.70 -8.87
CA VAL A 319 4.24 32.47 -9.65
C VAL A 319 3.54 31.27 -9.00
N ASN A 320 3.61 31.14 -7.68
CA ASN A 320 2.93 30.06 -6.96
C ASN A 320 1.39 30.20 -7.06
N VAL A 321 0.86 31.42 -6.92
CA VAL A 321 -0.56 31.70 -7.12
C VAL A 321 -0.98 31.43 -8.57
N GLU A 322 -0.15 31.79 -9.56
CA GLU A 322 -0.39 31.46 -10.98
C GLU A 322 -0.59 29.95 -11.16
N ARG A 323 0.30 29.09 -10.60
CA ARG A 323 0.18 27.63 -10.70
C ARG A 323 -1.09 27.08 -10.04
N MET A 324 -1.45 27.56 -8.86
CA MET A 324 -2.70 27.18 -8.20
C MET A 324 -3.92 27.63 -9.03
N PHE A 325 -3.88 28.82 -9.62
CA PHE A 325 -4.96 29.30 -10.48
C PHE A 325 -5.02 28.55 -11.81
N GLU A 326 -3.91 28.06 -12.36
CA GLU A 326 -3.93 27.15 -13.51
C GLU A 326 -4.73 25.88 -13.20
N ILE A 327 -4.64 25.35 -11.97
CA ILE A 327 -5.47 24.23 -11.51
C ILE A 327 -6.94 24.65 -11.44
N LEU A 328 -7.26 25.76 -10.74
CA LEU A 328 -8.63 26.26 -10.60
C LEU A 328 -9.30 26.62 -11.93
N MET A 329 -8.51 27.03 -12.91
CA MET A 329 -8.96 27.45 -14.23
C MET A 329 -8.97 26.30 -15.24
N ALA A 330 -8.32 25.17 -14.92
CA ALA A 330 -8.38 23.98 -15.74
C ALA A 330 -9.86 23.59 -15.88
N ARG A 331 -10.33 23.52 -17.13
CA ARG A 331 -11.68 23.09 -17.44
C ARG A 331 -11.64 21.61 -17.73
N GLY A 332 -12.48 20.87 -17.02
CA GLY A 332 -12.73 19.48 -17.34
C GLY A 332 -13.46 19.35 -18.69
N ARG A 333 -13.31 18.21 -19.34
CA ARG A 333 -14.06 17.84 -20.54
C ARG A 333 -15.51 17.54 -20.19
N VAL A 334 -16.46 18.21 -20.86
CA VAL A 334 -17.89 17.85 -20.75
C VAL A 334 -18.05 16.41 -21.20
N GLY A 335 -18.82 15.62 -20.46
CA GLY A 335 -18.97 14.21 -20.73
C GLY A 335 -17.94 13.33 -20.02
N GLU A 336 -16.75 13.80 -19.65
CA GLU A 336 -15.74 13.01 -18.92
C GLU A 336 -15.62 13.51 -17.47
N ASP A 337 -15.43 14.82 -17.29
CA ASP A 337 -15.16 15.48 -16.00
C ASP A 337 -16.40 16.14 -15.43
N ILE A 338 -17.19 16.74 -16.33
CA ILE A 338 -18.40 17.47 -15.99
C ILE A 338 -19.54 16.75 -16.70
N ASP A 339 -20.63 16.51 -15.97
CA ASP A 339 -21.85 15.95 -16.57
C ASP A 339 -22.35 16.84 -17.72
N GLU A 340 -23.01 16.21 -18.70
CA GLU A 340 -23.72 16.96 -19.74
C GLU A 340 -24.78 17.86 -19.07
N PRO A 341 -25.04 19.09 -19.55
CA PRO A 341 -26.00 19.99 -18.91
C PRO A 341 -27.41 19.41 -18.76
N ALA A 342 -27.80 18.46 -19.63
CA ALA A 342 -29.09 17.77 -19.61
C ALA A 342 -29.02 16.35 -19.01
N ALA A 343 -27.92 16.00 -18.32
CA ALA A 343 -27.73 14.67 -17.76
C ALA A 343 -28.77 14.32 -16.70
N LYS A 344 -29.39 13.15 -16.85
CA LYS A 344 -30.39 12.64 -15.88
C LYS A 344 -29.76 11.58 -14.97
N PRO A 345 -30.29 11.36 -13.75
CA PRO A 345 -29.87 10.22 -12.94
C PRO A 345 -30.08 8.91 -13.70
N LEU A 346 -29.09 8.02 -13.65
CA LEU A 346 -29.18 6.68 -14.20
C LEU A 346 -30.24 5.87 -13.45
N MET A 347 -31.17 5.28 -14.18
CA MET A 347 -32.17 4.38 -13.61
C MET A 347 -31.81 2.93 -13.95
N VAL A 348 -31.34 2.16 -12.97
CA VAL A 348 -30.98 0.75 -13.17
C VAL A 348 -32.14 -0.15 -12.73
N SER A 349 -32.69 -0.87 -13.70
CA SER A 349 -33.76 -1.85 -13.54
C SER A 349 -33.21 -3.27 -13.48
N ALA A 350 -32.70 -3.77 -14.62
CA ALA A 350 -32.15 -5.11 -14.78
C ALA A 350 -30.62 -5.14 -14.67
N GLY A 351 -29.95 -4.04 -15.04
CA GLY A 351 -28.50 -3.93 -14.99
C GLY A 351 -27.79 -4.56 -16.20
N GLN A 352 -28.42 -4.58 -17.37
CA GLN A 352 -27.77 -4.98 -18.62
C GLN A 352 -26.71 -3.95 -19.01
N ILE A 353 -25.53 -4.41 -19.43
CA ILE A 353 -24.44 -3.54 -19.90
C ILE A 353 -24.19 -3.85 -21.38
N SER A 354 -24.09 -2.83 -22.23
CA SER A 354 -23.63 -2.97 -23.61
C SER A 354 -22.41 -2.09 -23.88
N PHE A 355 -21.41 -2.68 -24.52
CA PHE A 355 -20.33 -1.96 -25.20
C PHE A 355 -20.63 -2.08 -26.69
N GLU A 356 -20.84 -0.94 -27.37
CA GLU A 356 -21.24 -0.86 -28.79
C GLU A 356 -20.08 -0.23 -29.58
N HIS A 357 -19.31 -1.04 -30.30
CA HIS A 357 -18.19 -0.62 -31.16
C HIS A 357 -17.20 0.35 -30.49
N VAL A 358 -16.74 0.03 -29.27
CA VAL A 358 -15.97 0.95 -28.43
C VAL A 358 -14.49 1.02 -28.85
N ASP A 359 -14.05 2.23 -29.19
CA ASP A 359 -12.64 2.57 -29.42
C ASP A 359 -12.10 3.46 -28.30
N PHE A 360 -10.88 3.21 -27.83
CA PHE A 360 -10.28 4.04 -26.79
C PHE A 360 -8.75 4.04 -26.75
N GLY A 361 -8.15 5.19 -26.43
CA GLY A 361 -6.74 5.36 -26.07
C GLY A 361 -6.53 6.43 -25.00
N TYR A 362 -5.61 6.18 -24.06
CA TYR A 362 -5.21 7.19 -23.06
C TYR A 362 -4.48 8.37 -23.71
N ASP A 363 -3.78 8.14 -24.82
CA ASP A 363 -3.19 9.17 -25.65
C ASP A 363 -3.61 8.94 -27.10
N PRO A 364 -3.89 10.00 -27.90
CA PRO A 364 -4.21 9.84 -29.32
C PRO A 364 -3.18 9.03 -30.11
N ALA A 365 -1.90 9.04 -29.70
CA ALA A 365 -0.85 8.27 -30.35
C ALA A 365 -0.91 6.76 -30.08
N ARG A 366 -1.63 6.32 -29.03
CA ARG A 366 -1.68 4.91 -28.62
C ARG A 366 -3.11 4.46 -28.33
N GLN A 367 -3.72 3.82 -29.33
CA GLN A 367 -5.01 3.15 -29.17
C GLN A 367 -4.86 1.85 -28.37
N ILE A 368 -5.70 1.70 -27.36
CA ILE A 368 -5.73 0.57 -26.41
C ILE A 368 -6.89 -0.38 -26.72
N LEU A 369 -8.09 0.15 -26.94
CA LEU A 369 -9.28 -0.62 -27.33
C LEU A 369 -9.64 -0.31 -28.78
N ARG A 370 -10.00 -1.35 -29.52
CA ARG A 370 -10.27 -1.31 -30.95
C ARG A 370 -11.58 -2.05 -31.21
N ASP A 371 -12.62 -1.33 -31.56
CA ASP A 371 -13.93 -1.91 -31.94
C ASP A 371 -14.43 -2.99 -30.96
N VAL A 372 -14.46 -2.67 -29.66
CA VAL A 372 -14.90 -3.60 -28.62
C VAL A 372 -16.43 -3.61 -28.56
N ASP A 373 -17.01 -4.78 -28.83
CA ASP A 373 -18.46 -4.99 -28.82
C ASP A 373 -18.83 -6.23 -27.98
N PHE A 374 -19.69 -6.07 -26.97
CA PHE A 374 -20.25 -7.17 -26.18
C PHE A 374 -21.41 -6.73 -25.28
N HIS A 375 -22.14 -7.73 -24.76
CA HIS A 375 -23.20 -7.56 -23.77
C HIS A 375 -22.90 -8.31 -22.47
N ALA A 376 -23.12 -7.67 -21.32
CA ALA A 376 -23.26 -8.34 -20.04
C ALA A 376 -24.74 -8.39 -19.66
N TYR A 377 -25.27 -9.61 -19.51
CA TYR A 377 -26.70 -9.83 -19.30
C TYR A 377 -27.11 -9.63 -17.83
N PRO A 378 -28.35 -9.17 -17.56
CA PRO A 378 -28.88 -9.00 -16.22
C PRO A 378 -28.73 -10.23 -15.33
N GLY A 379 -28.19 -10.05 -14.12
CA GLY A 379 -28.07 -11.12 -13.12
C GLY A 379 -27.11 -12.25 -13.49
N LYS A 380 -26.31 -12.06 -14.55
CA LYS A 380 -25.34 -13.02 -15.06
C LYS A 380 -23.92 -12.57 -14.79
N THR A 381 -23.01 -13.54 -14.71
CA THR A 381 -21.59 -13.30 -14.50
C THR A 381 -20.85 -13.35 -15.84
N LEU A 382 -20.28 -12.21 -16.25
CA LEU A 382 -19.39 -12.10 -17.39
C LEU A 382 -17.93 -12.09 -16.90
N ALA A 383 -17.16 -13.10 -17.30
CA ALA A 383 -15.72 -13.11 -17.10
C ALA A 383 -15.00 -12.44 -18.27
N ILE A 384 -13.95 -11.66 -18.00
CA ILE A 384 -13.08 -11.03 -18.99
C ILE A 384 -11.66 -11.54 -18.77
N VAL A 385 -11.11 -12.21 -19.77
CA VAL A 385 -9.80 -12.87 -19.71
C VAL A 385 -8.92 -12.43 -20.88
N GLY A 386 -7.60 -12.62 -20.75
CA GLY A 386 -6.63 -12.29 -21.79
C GLY A 386 -5.27 -11.92 -21.22
N GLY A 387 -4.25 -11.84 -22.07
CA GLY A 387 -2.88 -11.51 -21.66
C GLY A 387 -2.72 -10.12 -21.02
N SER A 388 -1.55 -9.87 -20.43
CA SER A 388 -1.21 -8.54 -19.92
C SER A 388 -1.26 -7.50 -21.05
N GLY A 389 -1.84 -6.34 -20.77
CA GLY A 389 -2.00 -5.26 -21.77
C GLY A 389 -3.12 -5.47 -22.79
N SER A 390 -3.98 -6.50 -22.66
CA SER A 390 -5.12 -6.72 -23.59
C SER A 390 -6.24 -5.69 -23.48
N GLY A 391 -6.26 -4.86 -22.42
CA GLY A 391 -7.22 -3.77 -22.23
C GLY A 391 -8.29 -3.99 -21.15
N LYS A 392 -8.29 -5.12 -20.43
CA LYS A 392 -9.31 -5.49 -19.42
C LYS A 392 -9.58 -4.39 -18.38
N SER A 393 -8.55 -3.90 -17.69
CA SER A 393 -8.69 -2.84 -16.68
C SER A 393 -9.15 -1.50 -17.29
N THR A 394 -8.96 -1.30 -18.60
CA THR A 394 -9.45 -0.12 -19.31
C THR A 394 -10.96 -0.18 -19.51
N LEU A 395 -11.55 -1.36 -19.74
CA LEU A 395 -13.01 -1.52 -19.79
C LEU A 395 -13.68 -1.10 -18.49
N VAL A 396 -13.11 -1.47 -17.34
CA VAL A 396 -13.62 -1.06 -16.03
C VAL A 396 -13.56 0.45 -15.87
N LYS A 397 -12.42 1.08 -16.22
CA LYS A 397 -12.27 2.53 -16.15
C LYS A 397 -13.27 3.27 -17.04
N LEU A 398 -13.62 2.72 -18.20
CA LEU A 398 -14.65 3.28 -19.08
C LEU A 398 -16.06 3.08 -18.52
N LEU A 399 -16.36 1.90 -17.95
CA LEU A 399 -17.65 1.62 -17.31
C LEU A 399 -17.94 2.55 -16.13
N PHE A 400 -16.91 2.88 -15.33
CA PHE A 400 -16.99 3.89 -14.26
C PHE A 400 -16.96 5.34 -14.76
N ARG A 401 -16.86 5.53 -16.09
CA ARG A 401 -16.72 6.83 -16.75
C ARG A 401 -15.62 7.67 -16.11
N LEU A 402 -14.46 7.04 -15.89
CA LEU A 402 -13.21 7.74 -15.55
C LEU A 402 -12.55 8.33 -16.80
N TYR A 403 -12.90 7.77 -17.95
CA TYR A 403 -12.58 8.26 -19.28
C TYR A 403 -13.81 8.09 -20.18
N GLN A 404 -13.92 8.90 -21.24
CA GLN A 404 -14.87 8.65 -22.31
C GLN A 404 -14.23 7.85 -23.45
N PRO A 405 -14.99 6.95 -24.11
CA PRO A 405 -14.53 6.29 -25.31
C PRO A 405 -14.28 7.31 -26.44
N ASN A 406 -13.31 7.03 -27.31
CA ASN A 406 -13.02 7.84 -28.50
C ASN A 406 -14.01 7.59 -29.65
N GLY A 407 -14.58 6.39 -29.69
CA GLY A 407 -15.62 5.96 -30.64
C GLY A 407 -16.52 4.91 -29.98
N GLY A 408 -17.72 4.72 -30.51
CA GLY A 408 -18.72 3.82 -29.93
C GLY A 408 -19.43 4.38 -28.71
N LYS A 409 -20.20 3.53 -28.02
CA LYS A 409 -20.99 3.90 -26.84
C LYS A 409 -21.00 2.78 -25.80
N ILE A 410 -21.19 3.17 -24.54
CA ILE A 410 -21.41 2.23 -23.43
C ILE A 410 -22.78 2.55 -22.84
N ARG A 411 -23.62 1.53 -22.64
CA ARG A 411 -24.96 1.72 -22.07
C ARG A 411 -25.22 0.80 -20.90
N ILE A 412 -26.08 1.27 -20.00
CA ILE A 412 -26.67 0.48 -18.93
C ILE A 412 -28.19 0.55 -19.08
N ASP A 413 -28.86 -0.60 -19.22
CA ASP A 413 -30.29 -0.70 -19.52
C ASP A 413 -30.72 0.23 -20.68
N GLY A 414 -29.91 0.27 -21.74
CA GLY A 414 -30.14 1.12 -22.93
C GLY A 414 -29.84 2.61 -22.77
N GLN A 415 -29.52 3.09 -21.56
CA GLN A 415 -29.12 4.47 -21.28
C GLN A 415 -27.62 4.66 -21.51
N ASP A 416 -27.25 5.57 -22.41
CA ASP A 416 -25.85 5.96 -22.66
C ASP A 416 -25.22 6.56 -21.38
N ILE A 417 -24.14 5.94 -20.88
CA ILE A 417 -23.49 6.37 -19.64
C ILE A 417 -22.89 7.78 -19.75
N GLY A 418 -22.63 8.26 -20.97
CA GLY A 418 -22.17 9.62 -21.24
C GLY A 418 -23.25 10.69 -21.01
N GLN A 419 -24.54 10.30 -21.02
CA GLN A 419 -25.71 11.18 -20.92
C GLN A 419 -26.40 11.15 -19.56
N VAL A 420 -25.87 10.38 -18.60
CA VAL A 420 -26.39 10.31 -17.21
C VAL A 420 -25.47 11.04 -16.24
N THR A 421 -25.93 11.29 -15.00
CA THR A 421 -25.05 11.89 -13.98
C THR A 421 -23.98 10.90 -13.51
N GLN A 422 -22.73 11.34 -13.39
CA GLN A 422 -21.63 10.50 -12.89
C GLN A 422 -21.91 9.94 -11.50
N LYS A 423 -22.56 10.74 -10.63
CA LYS A 423 -22.92 10.33 -9.28
C LYS A 423 -23.81 9.09 -9.29
N SER A 424 -24.94 9.15 -10.01
CA SER A 424 -25.87 8.00 -10.09
C SER A 424 -25.24 6.77 -10.75
N LEU A 425 -24.38 6.97 -11.76
CA LEU A 425 -23.67 5.88 -12.42
C LEU A 425 -22.74 5.16 -11.43
N ARG A 426 -21.91 5.92 -10.71
CA ARG A 426 -20.96 5.36 -9.75
C ARG A 426 -21.64 4.81 -8.51
N GLU A 427 -22.81 5.31 -8.11
CA GLU A 427 -23.61 4.72 -7.03
C GLU A 427 -24.17 3.35 -7.43
N ALA A 428 -24.57 3.16 -8.69
CA ALA A 428 -25.13 1.92 -9.19
C ALA A 428 -24.12 0.77 -9.38
N ILE A 429 -22.82 1.09 -9.47
CA ILE A 429 -21.74 0.12 -9.75
C ILE A 429 -20.81 0.01 -8.53
N GLY A 430 -20.59 -1.19 -8.00
CA GLY A 430 -19.53 -1.48 -7.02
C GLY A 430 -18.30 -2.11 -7.66
N ILE A 431 -17.17 -1.98 -7.00
CA ILE A 431 -15.90 -2.56 -7.46
C ILE A 431 -15.10 -3.09 -6.29
N VAL A 432 -14.50 -4.27 -6.49
CA VAL A 432 -13.39 -4.80 -5.68
C VAL A 432 -12.15 -4.74 -6.56
N PRO A 433 -11.27 -3.73 -6.38
CA PRO A 433 -10.11 -3.54 -7.23
C PRO A 433 -8.99 -4.55 -6.91
N GLN A 434 -8.03 -4.68 -7.83
CA GLN A 434 -6.81 -5.46 -7.61
C GLN A 434 -5.96 -4.83 -6.49
N ASP A 435 -5.60 -3.56 -6.67
CA ASP A 435 -4.84 -2.79 -5.69
C ASP A 435 -5.79 -2.01 -4.77
N THR A 436 -6.09 -2.58 -3.61
CA THR A 436 -6.92 -1.90 -2.62
C THR A 436 -6.11 -0.85 -1.84
N VAL A 437 -6.43 0.42 -2.09
CA VAL A 437 -5.92 1.56 -1.31
C VAL A 437 -6.87 1.87 -0.15
N LEU A 438 -6.29 2.10 1.03
CA LEU A 438 -7.00 2.52 2.23
C LEU A 438 -6.66 3.97 2.60
N PHE A 439 -7.65 4.69 3.13
CA PHE A 439 -7.42 5.97 3.76
C PHE A 439 -6.66 5.76 5.07
N ASN A 440 -5.79 6.71 5.45
CA ASN A 440 -5.08 6.71 6.73
C ASN A 440 -6.01 7.07 7.91
N GLU A 441 -7.02 6.24 8.07
CA GLU A 441 -8.14 6.36 8.99
C GLU A 441 -8.43 4.99 9.62
N THR A 442 -9.48 4.90 10.43
CA THR A 442 -9.88 3.65 11.08
C THR A 442 -10.36 2.59 10.09
N ILE A 443 -10.35 1.31 10.50
CA ILE A 443 -10.96 0.22 9.72
C ILE A 443 -12.44 0.51 9.46
N ALA A 444 -13.19 0.95 10.48
CA ALA A 444 -14.58 1.31 10.34
C ALA A 444 -14.83 2.43 9.32
N TYR A 445 -14.01 3.48 9.32
CA TYR A 445 -14.10 4.54 8.33
C TYR A 445 -13.88 3.99 6.92
N ASN A 446 -12.86 3.15 6.75
CA ASN A 446 -12.54 2.55 5.47
C ASN A 446 -13.69 1.66 4.96
N ILE A 447 -14.34 0.87 5.80
CA ILE A 447 -15.50 0.06 5.40
C ILE A 447 -16.72 0.96 5.11
N ALA A 448 -17.02 1.91 5.99
CA ALA A 448 -18.12 2.87 5.84
C ALA A 448 -18.01 3.76 4.59
N TYR A 449 -16.80 3.89 4.02
CA TYR A 449 -16.58 4.61 2.77
C TYR A 449 -17.42 4.07 1.60
N GLY A 450 -17.82 2.79 1.63
CA GLY A 450 -18.74 2.22 0.63
C GLY A 450 -20.13 2.87 0.64
N ARG A 451 -20.58 3.34 1.81
CA ARG A 451 -21.85 4.05 2.00
C ARG A 451 -21.74 4.98 3.22
N PRO A 452 -21.43 6.29 3.04
CA PRO A 452 -21.16 7.21 4.16
C PRO A 452 -22.30 7.37 5.18
N SER A 453 -23.54 7.07 4.79
CA SER A 453 -24.71 7.08 5.67
C SER A 453 -24.91 5.78 6.47
N ALA A 454 -24.01 4.79 6.34
CA ALA A 454 -24.11 3.51 7.02
C ALA A 454 -23.96 3.65 8.54
N THR A 455 -24.77 2.89 9.28
CA THR A 455 -24.63 2.78 10.73
C THR A 455 -23.45 1.87 11.10
N ARG A 456 -22.96 1.97 12.35
CA ARG A 456 -21.92 1.05 12.84
C ARG A 456 -22.35 -0.43 12.75
N ALA A 457 -23.63 -0.72 12.95
CA ALA A 457 -24.17 -2.08 12.80
C ALA A 457 -24.07 -2.58 11.34
N ASP A 458 -24.32 -1.72 10.36
CA ASP A 458 -24.14 -2.08 8.95
C ASP A 458 -22.67 -2.37 8.63
N VAL A 459 -21.74 -1.58 9.18
CA VAL A 459 -20.30 -1.78 9.03
C VAL A 459 -19.86 -3.13 9.60
N VAL A 460 -20.32 -3.48 10.81
CA VAL A 460 -20.03 -4.78 11.43
C VAL A 460 -20.60 -5.94 10.61
N ARG A 461 -21.82 -5.80 10.09
CA ARG A 461 -22.44 -6.83 9.23
C ARG A 461 -21.64 -7.02 7.93
N ALA A 462 -21.20 -5.93 7.31
CA ALA A 462 -20.38 -6.00 6.10
C ALA A 462 -18.99 -6.60 6.37
N ALA A 463 -18.37 -6.29 7.51
CA ALA A 463 -17.09 -6.86 7.92
C ALA A 463 -17.18 -8.37 8.17
N ARG A 464 -18.23 -8.84 8.86
CA ARG A 464 -18.51 -10.28 9.06
C ARG A 464 -18.71 -11.03 7.74
N ALA A 465 -19.51 -10.44 6.84
CA ALA A 465 -19.72 -11.03 5.51
C ALA A 465 -18.41 -11.08 4.69
N ALA A 466 -17.47 -10.17 4.93
CA ALA A 466 -16.14 -10.20 4.32
C ALA A 466 -15.09 -11.01 5.12
N GLN A 467 -15.48 -11.75 6.15
CA GLN A 467 -14.59 -12.56 6.99
C GLN A 467 -13.44 -11.74 7.61
N LEU A 468 -13.77 -10.54 8.12
CA LEU A 468 -12.86 -9.64 8.83
C LEU A 468 -13.05 -9.60 10.34
N ASP A 469 -14.12 -10.19 10.86
CA ASP A 469 -14.51 -10.11 12.26
C ASP A 469 -13.44 -10.66 13.20
N GLU A 470 -12.96 -11.89 12.98
CA GLU A 470 -11.90 -12.46 13.83
C GLU A 470 -10.62 -11.62 13.81
N PHE A 471 -10.25 -11.09 12.65
CA PHE A 471 -9.08 -10.24 12.50
C PHE A 471 -9.26 -8.94 13.29
N ILE A 472 -10.38 -8.26 13.11
CA ILE A 472 -10.70 -7.00 13.78
C ILE A 472 -10.79 -7.24 15.30
N GLU A 473 -11.35 -8.35 15.76
CA GLU A 473 -11.45 -8.69 17.19
C GLU A 473 -10.07 -8.90 17.85
N ARG A 474 -9.05 -9.35 17.10
CA ARG A 474 -7.68 -9.50 17.60
C ARG A 474 -6.90 -8.18 17.69
N LEU A 475 -7.39 -7.09 17.10
CA LEU A 475 -6.73 -5.80 17.15
C LEU A 475 -7.05 -5.04 18.45
N PRO A 476 -6.10 -4.33 19.07
CA PRO A 476 -6.30 -3.62 20.34
C PRO A 476 -7.47 -2.62 20.32
N ASP A 477 -7.62 -1.88 19.22
CA ASP A 477 -8.66 -0.85 19.07
C ASP A 477 -9.85 -1.35 18.22
N HIS A 478 -9.89 -2.66 17.93
CA HIS A 478 -10.89 -3.29 17.09
C HIS A 478 -11.15 -2.51 15.78
N TYR A 479 -12.41 -2.12 15.54
CA TYR A 479 -12.86 -1.36 14.38
C TYR A 479 -12.29 0.07 14.29
N ASP A 480 -11.83 0.62 15.42
CA ASP A 480 -11.25 1.96 15.49
C ASP A 480 -9.72 1.94 15.29
N THR A 481 -9.14 0.76 15.05
CA THR A 481 -7.74 0.61 14.67
C THR A 481 -7.42 1.38 13.40
N ARG A 482 -6.38 2.21 13.45
CA ARG A 482 -5.90 2.98 12.30
C ARG A 482 -5.00 2.12 11.41
N VAL A 483 -5.31 2.09 10.12
CA VAL A 483 -4.63 1.22 9.14
C VAL A 483 -3.23 1.71 8.73
N GLY A 484 -2.91 2.98 9.01
CA GLY A 484 -1.64 3.62 8.63
C GLY A 484 -1.63 4.14 7.19
N GLU A 485 -0.50 4.73 6.77
CA GLU A 485 -0.34 5.27 5.41
C GLU A 485 -0.50 4.13 4.39
N ARG A 486 -1.54 4.24 3.54
CA ARG A 486 -1.92 3.23 2.54
C ARG A 486 -2.16 1.81 3.10
N GLY A 487 -2.38 1.64 4.40
CA GLY A 487 -2.63 0.32 4.97
C GLY A 487 -1.40 -0.57 5.09
N VAL A 488 -0.19 -0.01 5.19
CA VAL A 488 1.09 -0.75 5.34
C VAL A 488 1.09 -1.71 6.53
N ARG A 489 0.27 -1.46 7.56
CA ARG A 489 0.16 -2.33 8.74
C ARG A 489 -0.70 -3.58 8.52
N LEU A 490 -1.37 -3.69 7.38
CA LEU A 490 -2.28 -4.79 7.07
C LEU A 490 -1.65 -5.72 6.03
N SER A 491 -2.00 -7.00 6.08
CA SER A 491 -1.65 -7.95 5.02
C SER A 491 -2.37 -7.60 3.70
N GLY A 492 -1.87 -8.10 2.57
CA GLY A 492 -2.54 -7.93 1.27
C GLY A 492 -3.98 -8.45 1.30
N GLY A 493 -4.18 -9.62 1.91
CA GLY A 493 -5.49 -10.23 2.08
C GLY A 493 -6.44 -9.42 2.95
N GLU A 494 -5.98 -8.84 4.06
CA GLU A 494 -6.81 -7.97 4.92
C GLU A 494 -7.27 -6.72 4.18
N ARG A 495 -6.37 -6.05 3.45
CA ARG A 495 -6.74 -4.88 2.63
C ARG A 495 -7.81 -5.25 1.61
N GLN A 496 -7.65 -6.41 0.97
CA GLN A 496 -8.60 -6.90 -0.01
C GLN A 496 -9.97 -7.20 0.59
N ARG A 497 -10.02 -7.85 1.75
CA ARG A 497 -11.28 -8.08 2.48
C ARG A 497 -11.96 -6.77 2.88
N ILE A 498 -11.21 -5.72 3.23
CA ILE A 498 -11.80 -4.39 3.50
C ILE A 498 -12.45 -3.82 2.22
N ALA A 499 -11.83 -4.01 1.04
CA ALA A 499 -12.45 -3.66 -0.24
C ALA A 499 -13.75 -4.45 -0.50
N ILE A 500 -13.76 -5.74 -0.20
CA ILE A 500 -14.96 -6.58 -0.31
C ILE A 500 -16.05 -6.07 0.63
N ALA A 501 -15.73 -5.77 1.90
CA ALA A 501 -16.67 -5.20 2.85
C ALA A 501 -17.26 -3.87 2.35
N ARG A 502 -16.47 -3.00 1.70
CA ARG A 502 -16.97 -1.76 1.06
C ARG A 502 -18.00 -2.07 -0.03
N ALA A 503 -17.72 -3.07 -0.87
CA ALA A 503 -18.63 -3.46 -1.95
C ALA A 503 -19.93 -4.07 -1.41
N ILE A 504 -19.85 -4.92 -0.38
CA ILE A 504 -21.02 -5.49 0.32
C ILE A 504 -21.87 -4.37 0.93
N LEU A 505 -21.23 -3.42 1.63
CA LEU A 505 -21.95 -2.32 2.30
C LEU A 505 -22.66 -1.39 1.31
N LYS A 506 -22.05 -1.19 0.14
CA LYS A 506 -22.61 -0.36 -0.93
C LYS A 506 -23.84 -1.00 -1.58
N ASP A 507 -23.90 -2.33 -1.65
CA ASP A 507 -24.99 -3.12 -2.24
C ASP A 507 -25.43 -2.64 -3.65
N PRO A 508 -24.51 -2.65 -4.63
CA PRO A 508 -24.80 -2.17 -5.99
C PRO A 508 -25.63 -3.18 -6.79
N ARG A 509 -26.27 -2.73 -7.89
CA ARG A 509 -26.92 -3.64 -8.85
C ARG A 509 -25.95 -4.26 -9.85
N ILE A 510 -24.82 -3.58 -10.09
CA ILE A 510 -23.73 -4.03 -10.95
C ILE A 510 -22.48 -4.12 -10.10
N ILE A 511 -21.76 -5.23 -10.16
CA ILE A 511 -20.50 -5.39 -9.43
C ILE A 511 -19.36 -5.80 -10.34
N VAL A 512 -18.19 -5.23 -10.10
CA VAL A 512 -16.95 -5.55 -10.81
C VAL A 512 -15.93 -6.13 -9.83
N PHE A 513 -15.39 -7.30 -10.15
CA PHE A 513 -14.30 -7.93 -9.44
C PHE A 513 -13.06 -7.86 -10.33
N ASP A 514 -12.06 -7.06 -9.95
CA ASP A 514 -10.81 -6.90 -10.70
C ASP A 514 -9.70 -7.64 -9.96
N GLU A 515 -9.40 -8.87 -10.38
CA GLU A 515 -8.39 -9.75 -9.74
C GLU A 515 -8.55 -9.86 -8.22
N ALA A 516 -9.81 -9.99 -7.77
CA ALA A 516 -10.19 -9.81 -6.38
C ALA A 516 -9.54 -10.81 -5.40
N THR A 517 -9.01 -11.93 -5.87
CA THR A 517 -8.39 -12.98 -5.04
C THR A 517 -6.86 -13.07 -5.15
N SER A 518 -6.23 -12.23 -5.96
CA SER A 518 -4.80 -12.34 -6.30
C SER A 518 -3.84 -12.21 -5.11
N ALA A 519 -4.24 -11.50 -4.06
CA ALA A 519 -3.43 -11.24 -2.86
C ALA A 519 -3.76 -12.18 -1.67
N LEU A 520 -4.56 -13.22 -1.88
CA LEU A 520 -5.01 -14.15 -0.84
C LEU A 520 -4.26 -15.49 -0.92
N ASP A 521 -4.03 -16.12 0.24
CA ASP A 521 -3.61 -17.51 0.32
C ASP A 521 -4.74 -18.46 -0.11
N THR A 522 -4.41 -19.71 -0.47
CA THR A 522 -5.36 -20.68 -1.05
C THR A 522 -6.57 -20.98 -0.15
N ARG A 523 -6.39 -21.02 1.18
CA ARG A 523 -7.49 -21.32 2.12
C ARG A 523 -8.43 -20.12 2.24
N SER A 524 -7.86 -18.92 2.38
CA SER A 524 -8.60 -17.67 2.37
C SER A 524 -9.29 -17.39 1.04
N GLU A 525 -8.66 -17.74 -0.08
CA GLU A 525 -9.21 -17.59 -1.44
C GLU A 525 -10.52 -18.38 -1.58
N ARG A 526 -10.55 -19.66 -1.19
CA ARG A 526 -11.79 -20.48 -1.24
C ARG A 526 -12.91 -19.91 -0.36
N ALA A 527 -12.58 -19.52 0.87
CA ALA A 527 -13.57 -18.94 1.79
C ALA A 527 -14.17 -17.65 1.22
N ILE A 528 -13.33 -16.76 0.67
CA ILE A 528 -13.76 -15.50 0.08
C ILE A 528 -14.51 -15.70 -1.23
N GLN A 529 -14.12 -16.67 -2.05
CA GLN A 529 -14.78 -16.94 -3.34
C GLN A 529 -16.25 -17.36 -3.15
N THR A 530 -16.56 -18.04 -2.05
CA THR A 530 -17.96 -18.33 -1.65
C THR A 530 -18.76 -17.04 -1.41
N GLU A 531 -18.19 -16.09 -0.68
CA GLU A 531 -18.83 -14.79 -0.40
C GLU A 531 -18.89 -13.89 -1.64
N LEU A 532 -17.88 -13.91 -2.51
CA LEU A 532 -17.90 -13.21 -3.81
C LEU A 532 -19.01 -13.77 -4.70
N THR A 533 -19.18 -15.09 -4.73
CA THR A 533 -20.26 -15.76 -5.49
C THR A 533 -21.62 -15.36 -4.92
N ARG A 534 -21.78 -15.35 -3.60
CA ARG A 534 -22.99 -14.87 -2.93
C ARG A 534 -23.29 -13.40 -3.22
N LEU A 535 -22.26 -12.57 -3.30
CA LEU A 535 -22.38 -11.17 -3.68
C LEU A 535 -22.72 -11.02 -5.17
N ALA A 536 -22.28 -11.93 -6.04
CA ALA A 536 -22.64 -11.92 -7.45
C ALA A 536 -24.10 -12.35 -7.72
N GLN A 537 -24.69 -13.17 -6.84
CA GLN A 537 -26.06 -13.67 -7.01
C GLN A 537 -27.09 -12.55 -7.16
N GLY A 538 -27.89 -12.64 -8.22
CA GLY A 538 -28.96 -11.67 -8.51
C GLY A 538 -28.47 -10.30 -9.00
N ARG A 539 -27.17 -10.14 -9.24
CA ARG A 539 -26.53 -8.90 -9.71
C ARG A 539 -25.81 -9.15 -11.03
N THR A 540 -25.74 -8.15 -11.90
CA THR A 540 -24.86 -8.24 -13.07
C THR A 540 -23.43 -8.14 -12.61
N SER A 541 -22.64 -9.17 -12.86
CA SER A 541 -21.29 -9.29 -12.32
C SER A 541 -20.26 -9.35 -13.44
N ILE A 542 -19.22 -8.52 -13.36
CA ILE A 542 -18.07 -8.57 -14.27
C ILE A 542 -16.86 -9.04 -13.48
N VAL A 543 -16.24 -10.13 -13.89
CA VAL A 543 -15.03 -10.68 -13.25
C VAL A 543 -13.86 -10.56 -14.21
N ILE A 544 -12.83 -9.80 -13.83
CA ILE A 544 -11.54 -9.81 -14.53
C ILE A 544 -10.65 -10.79 -13.80
N ALA A 545 -10.20 -11.81 -14.51
CA ALA A 545 -9.38 -12.85 -13.92
C ALA A 545 -8.02 -12.96 -14.59
N HIS A 546 -6.99 -13.08 -13.75
CA HIS A 546 -5.66 -13.53 -14.15
C HIS A 546 -5.53 -15.06 -14.10
N ARG A 547 -6.28 -15.71 -13.19
CA ARG A 547 -6.37 -17.18 -13.08
C ARG A 547 -7.63 -17.65 -13.77
N LEU A 548 -7.50 -18.48 -14.79
CA LEU A 548 -8.67 -18.96 -15.52
C LEU A 548 -9.55 -19.89 -14.68
N SER A 549 -8.99 -20.55 -13.66
CA SER A 549 -9.73 -21.40 -12.72
C SER A 549 -10.84 -20.65 -11.98
N THR A 550 -10.70 -19.34 -11.76
CA THR A 550 -11.70 -18.54 -11.03
C THR A 550 -12.89 -18.11 -11.89
N VAL A 551 -12.85 -18.38 -13.21
CA VAL A 551 -13.90 -17.99 -14.17
C VAL A 551 -14.55 -19.17 -14.88
N VAL A 552 -14.25 -20.40 -14.45
CA VAL A 552 -14.85 -21.63 -15.00
C VAL A 552 -16.38 -21.60 -14.86
N ASP A 553 -16.88 -21.12 -13.72
CA ASP A 553 -18.31 -21.05 -13.40
C ASP A 553 -19.00 -19.78 -13.92
N ALA A 554 -18.31 -18.94 -14.72
CA ALA A 554 -18.92 -17.77 -15.30
C ALA A 554 -19.98 -18.17 -16.34
N ASP A 555 -21.13 -17.49 -16.34
CA ASP A 555 -22.18 -17.71 -17.34
C ASP A 555 -21.67 -17.42 -18.76
N TRP A 556 -20.74 -16.46 -18.89
CA TRP A 556 -20.15 -16.08 -20.17
C TRP A 556 -18.71 -15.61 -19.99
N ILE A 557 -17.84 -15.94 -20.96
CA ILE A 557 -16.44 -15.55 -20.97
C ILE A 557 -16.16 -14.71 -22.22
N LEU A 558 -15.49 -13.58 -22.02
CA LEU A 558 -15.00 -12.65 -23.03
C LEU A 558 -13.46 -12.74 -23.08
N VAL A 559 -12.93 -13.18 -24.21
CA VAL A 559 -11.48 -13.32 -24.41
C VAL A 559 -10.98 -12.10 -25.17
N MET A 560 -10.04 -11.38 -24.57
CA MET A 560 -9.46 -10.16 -25.16
C MET A 560 -7.99 -10.36 -25.53
N GLU A 561 -7.64 -9.91 -26.73
CA GLU A 561 -6.26 -9.88 -27.21
C GLU A 561 -6.02 -8.60 -28.00
N HIS A 562 -4.88 -7.94 -27.76
CA HIS A 562 -4.47 -6.70 -28.44
C HIS A 562 -5.57 -5.60 -28.53
N GLY A 563 -6.41 -5.48 -27.50
CA GLY A 563 -7.46 -4.46 -27.44
C GLY A 563 -8.76 -4.82 -28.16
N ARG A 564 -8.91 -6.06 -28.63
CA ARG A 564 -10.10 -6.57 -29.33
C ARG A 564 -10.71 -7.74 -28.58
N VAL A 565 -12.00 -7.95 -28.78
CA VAL A 565 -12.67 -9.21 -28.41
C VAL A 565 -12.36 -10.24 -29.49
N VAL A 566 -11.69 -11.33 -29.14
CA VAL A 566 -11.32 -12.39 -30.08
C VAL A 566 -12.23 -13.61 -29.98
N GLU A 567 -12.72 -13.93 -28.79
CA GLU A 567 -13.62 -15.06 -28.56
C GLU A 567 -14.66 -14.73 -27.49
N GLN A 568 -15.83 -15.35 -27.61
CA GLN A 568 -16.93 -15.24 -26.66
C GLN A 568 -17.67 -16.58 -26.56
N GLY A 569 -18.02 -17.00 -25.34
CA GLY A 569 -18.81 -18.20 -25.09
C GLY A 569 -18.69 -18.70 -23.66
N THR A 570 -19.25 -19.87 -23.38
CA THR A 570 -19.06 -20.55 -22.09
C THR A 570 -17.67 -21.23 -22.03
N HIS A 571 -17.19 -21.56 -20.83
CA HIS A 571 -15.94 -22.30 -20.64
C HIS A 571 -15.84 -23.54 -21.55
N ARG A 572 -16.90 -24.36 -21.58
CA ARG A 572 -16.96 -25.59 -22.38
C ARG A 572 -16.91 -25.32 -23.88
N GLU A 573 -17.63 -24.30 -24.36
CA GLU A 573 -17.62 -23.92 -25.77
C GLU A 573 -16.26 -23.40 -26.21
N LEU A 574 -15.59 -22.60 -25.38
CA LEU A 574 -14.28 -22.03 -25.69
C LEU A 574 -13.17 -23.08 -25.66
N LEU A 575 -13.22 -24.05 -24.75
CA LEU A 575 -12.31 -25.20 -24.78
C LEU A 575 -12.52 -26.06 -26.03
N ALA A 576 -13.77 -26.32 -26.41
CA ALA A 576 -14.08 -27.13 -27.60
C ALA A 576 -13.64 -26.47 -28.92
N ARG A 577 -13.53 -25.13 -28.95
CA ARG A 577 -13.05 -24.38 -30.13
C ARG A 577 -11.53 -24.43 -30.32
N ASP A 578 -10.78 -24.94 -29.34
CA ASP A 578 -9.30 -25.00 -29.34
C ASP A 578 -8.63 -23.65 -29.71
N GLY A 579 -9.24 -22.57 -29.25
CA GLY A 579 -8.86 -21.20 -29.57
C GLY A 579 -7.80 -20.60 -28.62
N VAL A 580 -7.74 -19.28 -28.57
CA VAL A 580 -6.89 -18.50 -27.65
C VAL A 580 -7.20 -18.87 -26.20
N TYR A 581 -8.49 -19.04 -25.84
CA TYR A 581 -8.86 -19.46 -24.49
C TYR A 581 -8.29 -20.82 -24.11
N ALA A 582 -8.45 -21.82 -24.99
CA ALA A 582 -7.98 -23.19 -24.74
C ALA A 582 -6.46 -23.26 -24.58
N LYS A 583 -5.72 -22.47 -25.37
CA LYS A 583 -4.27 -22.32 -25.25
C LYS A 583 -3.84 -21.67 -23.93
N MET A 584 -4.53 -20.61 -23.51
CA MET A 584 -4.26 -20.00 -22.21
C MET A 584 -4.58 -20.96 -21.06
N TRP A 585 -5.66 -21.74 -21.19
CA TRP A 585 -6.06 -22.75 -20.21
C TRP A 585 -5.00 -23.86 -20.08
N SER A 586 -4.55 -24.42 -21.21
CA SER A 586 -3.52 -25.48 -21.19
C SER A 586 -2.19 -24.98 -20.65
N LEU A 587 -1.77 -23.76 -20.99
CA LEU A 587 -0.56 -23.15 -20.44
C LEU A 587 -0.64 -22.93 -18.92
N GLN A 588 -1.78 -22.43 -18.40
CA GLN A 588 -1.95 -22.27 -16.96
C GLN A 588 -2.05 -23.61 -16.24
N TRP A 589 -2.68 -24.61 -16.85
CA TRP A 589 -2.71 -25.97 -16.31
C TRP A 589 -1.31 -26.57 -16.23
N GLN A 590 -0.52 -26.46 -17.30
CA GLN A 590 0.88 -26.90 -17.33
C GLN A 590 1.75 -26.18 -16.31
N GLN A 591 1.55 -24.88 -16.10
CA GLN A 591 2.25 -24.12 -15.05
C GLN A 591 1.85 -24.61 -13.64
N GLY A 592 0.57 -24.85 -13.40
CA GLY A 592 0.09 -25.43 -12.14
C GLY A 592 0.63 -26.84 -11.91
N GLU A 593 0.71 -27.67 -12.94
CA GLU A 593 1.34 -28.99 -12.87
C GLU A 593 2.85 -28.92 -12.70
N LEU A 594 3.55 -27.94 -13.28
CA LEU A 594 4.97 -27.69 -13.06
C LEU A 594 5.25 -27.22 -11.63
N GLU A 595 4.43 -26.32 -11.08
CA GLU A 595 4.53 -25.91 -9.68
C GLU A 595 4.24 -27.08 -8.73
N HIS A 596 3.24 -27.91 -9.04
CA HIS A 596 3.00 -29.15 -8.31
C HIS A 596 4.15 -30.15 -8.46
N ALA A 597 4.70 -30.35 -9.65
CA ALA A 597 5.83 -31.22 -9.91
C ALA A 597 7.11 -30.72 -9.22
N GLN A 598 7.30 -29.39 -9.14
CA GLN A 598 8.43 -28.76 -8.45
C GLN A 598 8.30 -28.86 -6.93
N ARG A 599 7.07 -28.85 -6.38
CA ARG A 599 6.79 -29.24 -4.99
C ARG A 599 7.04 -30.73 -4.77
N LYS A 600 6.62 -31.59 -5.71
CA LYS A 600 6.87 -33.06 -5.69
C LYS A 600 8.37 -33.39 -5.75
N LEU A 601 9.18 -32.58 -6.45
CA LEU A 601 10.64 -32.73 -6.54
C LEU A 601 11.40 -32.25 -5.29
N THR A 602 10.78 -31.43 -4.44
CA THR A 602 11.42 -30.86 -3.23
C THR A 602 11.05 -31.57 -1.92
N ALA A 603 10.05 -32.45 -1.89
CA ALA A 603 9.69 -33.25 -0.72
C ALA A 603 10.69 -34.40 -0.46
N GLN A 604 11.68 -34.19 0.43
CA GLN A 604 12.65 -35.21 0.83
C GLN A 604 12.12 -36.11 1.96
N SER A 605 12.54 -37.38 1.96
CA SER A 605 12.36 -38.32 3.08
C SER A 605 13.39 -37.99 4.15
N VAL A 606 12.94 -37.59 5.34
CA VAL A 606 13.82 -37.21 6.44
C VAL A 606 13.80 -38.29 7.52
N SER A 607 14.96 -38.89 7.81
CA SER A 607 15.14 -39.75 8.98
C SER A 607 15.11 -38.88 10.24
N LEU A 608 14.19 -39.17 11.17
CA LEU A 608 14.12 -38.45 12.43
C LEU A 608 15.39 -38.61 13.26
N ALA A 609 16.03 -39.78 13.22
CA ALA A 609 17.32 -39.98 13.88
C ALA A 609 18.43 -39.07 13.32
N ALA A 610 18.52 -38.92 11.99
CA ALA A 610 19.46 -38.01 11.36
C ALA A 610 19.14 -36.54 11.65
N LEU A 611 17.86 -36.19 11.67
CA LEU A 611 17.38 -34.86 12.03
C LEU A 611 17.76 -34.50 13.48
N MET A 612 17.57 -35.41 14.44
CA MET A 612 17.97 -35.21 15.83
C MET A 612 19.48 -35.06 15.98
N ALA A 613 20.25 -35.88 15.28
CA ALA A 613 21.71 -35.75 15.27
C ALA A 613 22.14 -34.36 14.76
N GLY A 614 21.51 -33.87 13.68
CA GLY A 614 21.75 -32.52 13.17
C GLY A 614 21.33 -31.42 14.14
N VAL A 615 20.22 -31.57 14.87
CA VAL A 615 19.80 -30.62 15.91
C VAL A 615 20.83 -30.55 17.04
N ILE A 616 21.30 -31.72 17.52
CA ILE A 616 22.30 -31.78 18.59
C ILE A 616 23.60 -31.12 18.15
N ASP A 617 24.03 -31.36 16.91
CA ASP A 617 25.24 -30.75 16.34
C ASP A 617 25.10 -29.23 16.22
N ALA A 618 23.96 -28.75 15.73
CA ALA A 618 23.66 -27.32 15.60
C ALA A 618 23.61 -26.58 16.95
N LEU A 619 23.32 -27.29 18.05
CA LEU A 619 23.21 -26.73 19.40
C LEU A 619 24.47 -26.95 20.26
N HIS A 620 25.55 -27.51 19.68
CA HIS A 620 26.74 -27.91 20.43
C HIS A 620 27.33 -26.78 21.29
N ASP A 621 27.47 -25.59 20.70
CA ASP A 621 28.05 -24.42 21.38
C ASP A 621 27.14 -23.92 22.52
N GLU A 622 25.82 -23.92 22.33
CA GLU A 622 24.88 -23.47 23.37
C GLU A 622 24.80 -24.46 24.55
N ILE A 623 24.83 -25.76 24.26
CA ILE A 623 24.88 -26.82 25.28
C ILE A 623 26.17 -26.67 26.11
N ALA A 624 27.31 -26.46 25.45
CA ALA A 624 28.61 -26.27 26.11
C ALA A 624 28.65 -24.98 26.95
N ALA A 625 28.15 -23.87 26.42
CA ALA A 625 28.12 -22.59 27.11
C ALA A 625 27.25 -22.62 28.38
N ARG A 626 26.11 -23.33 28.34
CA ARG A 626 25.17 -23.45 29.48
C ARG A 626 25.48 -24.61 30.43
N ARG A 627 26.44 -25.49 30.08
CA ARG A 627 26.80 -26.69 30.86
C ARG A 627 25.59 -27.58 31.16
N VAL A 628 24.69 -27.75 30.20
CA VAL A 628 23.52 -28.63 30.29
C VAL A 628 23.78 -29.94 29.54
N THR A 629 22.99 -30.98 29.80
CA THR A 629 23.10 -32.26 29.08
C THR A 629 21.83 -32.52 28.28
N LEU A 630 21.93 -32.47 26.95
CA LEU A 630 20.83 -32.83 26.04
C LEU A 630 20.88 -34.35 25.77
N TYR A 631 19.81 -35.06 26.13
CA TYR A 631 19.70 -36.51 25.98
C TYR A 631 18.66 -36.85 24.90
N PRO A 632 19.07 -37.43 23.75
CA PRO A 632 18.12 -37.93 22.77
C PRO A 632 17.50 -39.26 23.28
N ASP A 633 16.17 -39.32 23.35
CA ASP A 633 15.40 -40.53 23.61
C ASP A 633 14.60 -40.88 22.35
N ILE A 634 15.14 -41.79 21.53
CA ILE A 634 14.54 -42.22 20.26
C ILE A 634 14.06 -43.66 20.43
N SER A 635 12.73 -43.83 20.52
CA SER A 635 12.10 -45.13 20.76
C SER A 635 12.10 -46.06 19.53
N ASP A 636 12.16 -45.49 18.32
CA ASP A 636 12.16 -46.19 17.04
C ASP A 636 13.07 -45.43 16.05
N ASN A 637 14.21 -46.03 15.68
CA ASN A 637 15.23 -45.38 14.84
C ASN A 637 14.87 -45.34 13.35
N ASP A 638 13.83 -46.07 12.92
CA ASP A 638 13.44 -46.18 11.52
C ASP A 638 12.31 -45.21 11.15
N LEU A 639 11.91 -44.32 12.07
CA LEU A 639 10.87 -43.33 11.81
C LEU A 639 11.31 -42.29 10.77
N ARG A 640 10.44 -42.09 9.77
CA ARG A 640 10.65 -41.15 8.68
C ARG A 640 9.41 -40.29 8.47
N VAL A 641 9.65 -39.01 8.19
CA VAL A 641 8.62 -37.98 7.98
C VAL A 641 8.88 -37.27 6.65
N THR A 642 7.84 -36.67 6.09
CA THR A 642 7.96 -35.83 4.89
C THR A 642 8.31 -34.40 5.31
N GLY A 643 9.33 -33.80 4.70
CA GLY A 643 9.64 -32.39 4.92
C GLY A 643 11.03 -32.00 4.41
N ASP A 644 11.33 -30.72 4.49
CA ASP A 644 12.67 -30.20 4.19
C ASP A 644 13.51 -30.22 5.49
N PRO A 645 14.64 -30.95 5.55
CA PRO A 645 15.55 -30.92 6.70
C PRO A 645 15.98 -29.50 7.08
N SER A 646 16.14 -28.61 6.10
CA SER A 646 16.55 -27.21 6.33
C SER A 646 15.48 -26.38 7.02
N VAL A 647 14.23 -26.85 7.04
CA VAL A 647 13.10 -26.23 7.76
C VAL A 647 12.86 -26.94 9.08
N LEU A 648 12.83 -28.28 9.09
CA LEU A 648 12.52 -29.05 10.30
C LEU A 648 13.63 -28.99 11.35
N GLN A 649 14.91 -28.95 10.94
CA GLN A 649 16.04 -28.93 11.87
C GLN A 649 16.10 -27.62 12.68
N PRO A 650 15.99 -26.41 12.08
CA PRO A 650 15.93 -25.17 12.85
C PRO A 650 14.74 -25.08 13.79
N LEU A 651 13.56 -25.62 13.41
CA LEU A 651 12.37 -25.60 14.26
C LEU A 651 12.58 -26.40 15.55
N ILE A 652 13.09 -27.62 15.43
CA ILE A 652 13.33 -28.49 16.58
C ILE A 652 14.52 -27.95 17.40
N ALA A 653 15.52 -27.36 16.74
CA ALA A 653 16.60 -26.67 17.42
C ALA A 653 16.12 -25.48 18.25
N GLU A 654 15.13 -24.73 17.78
CA GLU A 654 14.55 -23.60 18.52
C GLU A 654 13.80 -24.05 19.78
N LEU A 655 13.05 -25.17 19.71
CA LEU A 655 12.42 -25.78 20.89
C LEU A 655 13.47 -26.17 21.94
N CYS A 656 14.54 -26.84 21.52
CA CYS A 656 15.66 -27.19 22.38
C CYS A 656 16.36 -25.95 22.94
N ARG A 657 16.59 -24.93 22.12
CA ARG A 657 17.24 -23.68 22.52
C ARG A 657 16.45 -22.96 23.60
N ASN A 658 15.12 -22.92 23.48
CA ASN A 658 14.26 -22.29 24.47
C ASN A 658 14.39 -22.95 25.86
N GLU A 659 14.44 -24.29 25.90
CA GLU A 659 14.69 -25.05 27.12
C GLU A 659 16.13 -24.90 27.65
N ILE A 660 17.14 -24.92 26.77
CA ILE A 660 18.56 -24.76 27.13
C ILE A 660 18.83 -23.41 27.79
N VAL A 661 18.19 -22.33 27.31
CA VAL A 661 18.37 -20.98 27.85
C VAL A 661 17.84 -20.86 29.29
N GLN A 662 16.78 -21.60 29.62
CA GLN A 662 16.12 -21.56 30.93
C GLN A 662 16.67 -22.59 31.92
N ALA A 663 17.41 -23.60 31.44
CA ALA A 663 18.02 -24.63 32.27
C ALA A 663 19.22 -24.12 33.09
N LYS A 664 19.36 -24.64 34.32
CA LYS A 664 20.50 -24.41 35.21
C LYS A 664 21.69 -25.29 34.83
N PRO A 665 22.94 -24.86 35.08
CA PRO A 665 24.12 -25.69 34.85
C PRO A 665 24.01 -27.06 35.53
N GLY A 666 24.24 -28.13 34.78
CA GLY A 666 24.12 -29.52 35.22
C GLY A 666 22.73 -30.15 35.07
N GLN A 667 21.72 -29.42 34.57
CA GLN A 667 20.40 -29.99 34.30
C GLN A 667 20.37 -30.79 33.00
N ARG A 668 19.49 -31.81 32.99
CA ARG A 668 19.20 -32.68 31.84
C ARG A 668 17.99 -32.13 31.08
N ILE A 669 18.08 -32.12 29.76
CA ILE A 669 16.99 -31.84 28.83
C ILE A 669 16.84 -33.08 27.94
N GLU A 670 15.62 -33.58 27.79
CA GLU A 670 15.35 -34.76 26.97
C GLU A 670 14.72 -34.34 25.65
N LEU A 671 15.32 -34.73 24.53
CA LEU A 671 14.76 -34.59 23.19
C LEU A 671 14.18 -35.94 22.80
N ARG A 672 12.86 -36.06 22.86
CA ARG A 672 12.16 -37.33 22.81
C ARG A 672 11.38 -37.49 21.50
N VAL A 673 11.56 -38.64 20.85
CA VAL A 673 10.83 -39.02 19.64
C VAL A 673 10.04 -40.30 19.93
N GLU A 674 8.72 -40.19 19.86
CA GLU A 674 7.80 -41.31 20.08
C GLU A 674 6.85 -41.49 18.90
N ARG A 675 6.58 -42.74 18.56
CA ARG A 675 5.50 -43.06 17.63
C ARG A 675 4.16 -43.02 18.34
N HIS A 676 3.23 -42.25 17.81
CA HIS A 676 1.82 -42.25 18.20
C HIS A 676 0.93 -42.41 16.97
N ASN A 677 0.34 -43.61 16.82
CA ASN A 677 -0.50 -43.97 15.67
C ASN A 677 0.26 -43.74 14.34
N ASN A 678 -0.32 -42.93 13.43
CA ASN A 678 0.29 -42.58 12.15
C ASN A 678 1.19 -41.32 12.20
N HIS A 679 1.62 -40.90 13.40
CA HIS A 679 2.46 -39.73 13.60
C HIS A 679 3.70 -40.06 14.45
N ALA A 680 4.79 -39.34 14.18
CA ALA A 680 5.91 -39.19 15.10
C ALA A 680 5.72 -37.92 15.92
N TRP A 681 5.81 -38.05 17.23
CA TRP A 681 5.80 -36.94 18.17
C TRP A 681 7.23 -36.61 18.54
N VAL A 682 7.64 -35.37 18.25
CA VAL A 682 8.91 -34.81 18.71
C VAL A 682 8.60 -33.84 19.84
N SER A 683 9.18 -34.08 21.01
CA SER A 683 8.99 -33.27 22.21
C SER A 683 10.31 -32.97 22.89
N VAL A 684 10.39 -31.80 23.54
CA VAL A 684 11.54 -31.40 24.35
C VAL A 684 11.08 -31.24 25.78
N LEU A 685 11.74 -31.94 26.71
CA LEU A 685 11.35 -32.03 28.10
C LEU A 685 12.49 -31.53 29.00
N GLY A 686 12.24 -30.43 29.72
CA GLY A 686 13.10 -29.94 30.78
C GLY A 686 12.79 -30.56 32.15
N MET A 687 13.50 -30.08 33.19
CA MET A 687 13.27 -30.49 34.59
C MET A 687 12.14 -29.71 35.30
N GLY A 688 11.55 -28.70 34.65
CA GLY A 688 10.39 -27.96 35.16
C GLY A 688 9.06 -28.69 34.98
N GLU A 689 8.01 -28.27 35.69
CA GLU A 689 6.64 -28.79 35.52
C GLU A 689 5.96 -28.24 34.24
N GLU A 690 6.36 -27.04 33.82
CA GLU A 690 5.93 -26.36 32.60
C GLU A 690 7.13 -26.11 31.67
N PRO A 691 6.91 -26.14 30.34
CA PRO A 691 7.97 -25.87 29.38
C PRO A 691 8.25 -24.37 29.30
N ALA A 692 9.45 -24.02 28.88
CA ALA A 692 9.87 -22.65 28.59
C ALA A 692 8.86 -21.97 27.64
N GLU A 693 8.27 -20.84 28.07
CA GLU A 693 7.31 -20.11 27.23
C GLU A 693 7.93 -19.75 25.87
N LEU A 694 7.22 -20.09 24.79
CA LEU A 694 7.57 -19.66 23.44
C LEU A 694 7.04 -18.26 23.18
N SER A 695 7.82 -17.42 22.51
CA SER A 695 7.30 -16.14 22.02
C SER A 695 6.14 -16.37 21.04
N GLN A 696 5.15 -15.47 20.99
CA GLN A 696 4.03 -15.58 20.05
C GLN A 696 4.49 -15.64 18.58
N ALA A 697 5.61 -15.00 18.24
CA ALA A 697 6.19 -15.06 16.90
C ALA A 697 6.80 -16.43 16.60
N ALA A 698 7.55 -17.02 17.55
CA ALA A 698 8.12 -18.35 17.41
C ALA A 698 7.04 -19.44 17.35
N ALA A 699 6.00 -19.34 18.18
CA ALA A 699 4.87 -20.26 18.17
C ALA A 699 4.11 -20.24 16.83
N ARG A 700 3.81 -19.05 16.28
CA ARG A 700 3.16 -18.92 14.96
C ARG A 700 4.03 -19.43 13.82
N TYR A 701 5.31 -19.06 13.82
CA TYR A 701 6.26 -19.56 12.82
C TYR A 701 6.33 -21.09 12.84
N MET A 702 6.34 -21.69 14.03
CA MET A 702 6.40 -23.14 14.20
C MET A 702 5.10 -23.83 13.78
N GLU A 703 3.94 -23.24 14.09
CA GLU A 703 2.64 -23.74 13.65
C GLU A 703 2.50 -23.66 12.12
N GLU A 704 2.87 -22.55 11.50
CA GLU A 704 2.86 -22.37 10.04
C GLU A 704 3.82 -23.34 9.34
N ALA A 705 5.05 -23.47 9.85
CA ALA A 705 6.07 -24.30 9.23
C ALA A 705 5.78 -25.81 9.41
N LEU A 706 5.28 -26.24 10.56
CA LEU A 706 4.85 -27.64 10.77
C LEU A 706 3.57 -27.95 9.99
N SER A 707 2.61 -27.02 9.91
CA SER A 707 1.42 -27.19 9.07
C SER A 707 1.77 -27.29 7.59
N ALA A 708 2.78 -26.56 7.12
CA ALA A 708 3.28 -26.68 5.75
C ALA A 708 3.93 -28.05 5.47
N ALA A 709 4.44 -28.73 6.50
CA ALA A 709 4.98 -30.09 6.43
C ALA A 709 3.92 -31.19 6.71
N GLY A 710 2.63 -30.85 6.73
CA GLY A 710 1.54 -31.79 7.04
C GLY A 710 1.47 -32.21 8.51
N GLY A 711 2.27 -31.59 9.38
CA GLY A 711 2.28 -31.80 10.81
C GLY A 711 1.44 -30.78 11.58
N SER A 712 1.43 -30.91 12.90
CA SER A 712 0.77 -29.97 13.81
C SER A 712 1.62 -29.75 15.06
N PHE A 713 1.34 -28.65 15.76
CA PHE A 713 2.08 -28.23 16.94
C PHE A 713 1.10 -27.96 18.07
N THR A 714 1.32 -28.54 19.24
CA THR A 714 0.43 -28.34 20.39
C THR A 714 1.18 -28.43 21.72
N LEU A 715 0.63 -27.79 22.74
CA LEU A 715 1.02 -27.98 24.13
C LEU A 715 0.12 -29.07 24.74
N MET A 716 0.71 -30.12 25.31
CA MET A 716 -0.06 -31.21 25.93
C MET A 716 0.66 -31.83 27.14
N PRO A 717 -0.08 -32.48 28.07
CA PRO A 717 0.54 -33.18 29.19
C PRO A 717 1.18 -34.51 28.76
N LEU A 718 2.48 -34.66 28.96
CA LEU A 718 3.29 -35.87 28.75
C LEU A 718 3.91 -36.31 30.08
N ASN A 719 3.65 -37.54 30.53
CA ASN A 719 4.17 -38.12 31.78
C ASN A 719 3.98 -37.24 33.04
N GLY A 720 2.89 -36.48 33.12
CA GLY A 720 2.57 -35.60 34.25
C GLY A 720 3.19 -34.20 34.19
N ARG A 721 3.77 -33.79 33.04
CA ARG A 721 4.32 -32.45 32.79
C ARG A 721 3.78 -31.87 31.48
N LEU A 722 3.70 -30.55 31.36
CA LEU A 722 3.33 -29.91 30.09
C LEU A 722 4.54 -29.86 29.15
N ALA A 723 4.33 -30.14 27.87
CA ALA A 723 5.39 -30.09 26.86
C ALA A 723 4.85 -29.66 25.50
N TYR A 724 5.68 -28.94 24.75
CA TYR A 724 5.42 -28.65 23.35
C TYR A 724 5.71 -29.88 22.50
N VAL A 725 4.75 -30.29 21.68
CA VAL A 725 4.82 -31.49 20.86
C VAL A 725 4.61 -31.11 19.39
N ALA A 726 5.61 -31.40 18.57
CA ALA A 726 5.51 -31.38 17.13
C ALA A 726 5.07 -32.77 16.65
N MET A 727 3.88 -32.85 16.06
CA MET A 727 3.29 -34.07 15.53
C MET A 727 3.51 -34.10 14.02
N LEU A 728 4.31 -35.04 13.53
CA LEU A 728 4.68 -35.18 12.13
C LEU A 728 4.11 -36.48 11.56
N PRO A 729 3.43 -36.49 10.41
CA PRO A 729 2.88 -37.72 9.83
C PRO A 729 4.00 -38.67 9.41
N LEU A 730 3.82 -39.96 9.68
CA LEU A 730 4.77 -41.01 9.29
C LEU A 730 4.62 -41.36 7.82
N ARG A 731 5.74 -41.56 7.13
CA ARG A 731 5.72 -42.11 5.77
C ARG A 731 5.29 -43.59 5.77
N PRO A 732 4.55 -44.04 4.73
CA PRO A 732 4.10 -45.43 4.65
C PRO A 732 5.22 -46.42 4.28
N LEU A 733 6.29 -45.95 3.64
CA LEU A 733 7.40 -46.76 3.13
C LEU A 733 8.73 -46.30 3.73
N ALA A 734 9.61 -47.27 4.03
CA ALA A 734 11.01 -47.00 4.38
C ALA A 734 11.84 -46.83 3.10
N ASP A 735 12.85 -45.94 3.11
CA ASP A 735 13.80 -45.85 1.99
C ASP A 735 14.62 -47.15 1.90
N ALA A 736 15.00 -47.54 0.68
CA ALA A 736 15.99 -48.60 0.49
C ALA A 736 17.32 -48.18 1.15
N ASP A 737 17.77 -48.93 2.15
CA ASP A 737 18.95 -48.58 2.94
C ASP A 737 20.18 -48.32 2.06
N SER A 738 20.80 -47.14 2.22
CA SER A 738 22.19 -46.90 1.78
C SER A 738 23.21 -47.41 2.82
N ARG A 739 22.75 -48.08 3.89
CA ARG A 739 23.60 -48.61 4.97
C ARG A 739 23.13 -49.98 5.48
N SER A 740 23.10 -50.98 4.63
CA SER A 740 23.23 -52.38 5.05
C SER A 740 23.90 -53.20 3.96
N PRO A 741 25.11 -53.78 4.15
CA PRO A 741 25.68 -54.76 3.25
C PRO A 741 25.01 -56.12 3.50
N ALA A 742 23.69 -56.18 3.34
CA ALA A 742 22.96 -57.43 3.15
C ALA A 742 22.82 -57.63 1.63
N ALA A 743 23.10 -58.85 1.18
CA ALA A 743 23.28 -59.21 -0.22
C ALA A 743 22.22 -58.61 -1.17
N PRO A 744 22.60 -58.20 -2.41
CA PRO A 744 21.64 -57.69 -3.37
C PRO A 744 20.53 -58.72 -3.57
N TRP A 745 19.32 -58.38 -3.14
CA TRP A 745 18.13 -59.12 -3.54
C TRP A 745 18.06 -59.02 -5.06
N PRO A 746 17.98 -60.14 -5.81
CA PRO A 746 17.92 -60.05 -7.25
C PRO A 746 16.60 -59.39 -7.63
N LEU A 747 16.67 -58.15 -8.13
CA LEU A 747 15.57 -57.42 -8.77
C LEU A 747 15.05 -58.12 -10.05
N VAL A 748 15.62 -59.28 -10.39
CA VAL A 748 15.27 -60.12 -11.53
C VAL A 748 15.41 -61.58 -11.09
N ILE A 749 14.29 -62.29 -10.93
CA ILE A 749 14.27 -63.75 -10.91
C ILE A 749 13.75 -64.17 -12.30
N ASP A 750 14.55 -64.87 -13.10
CA ASP A 750 14.19 -65.33 -14.45
C ASP A 750 13.79 -64.23 -15.47
N GLY A 751 14.37 -63.02 -15.40
CA GLY A 751 14.20 -61.99 -16.43
C GLY A 751 12.93 -61.14 -16.31
N ALA A 752 12.08 -61.37 -15.31
CA ALA A 752 10.82 -60.64 -15.08
C ALA A 752 10.86 -59.80 -13.79
N SER A 753 10.15 -58.67 -13.78
CA SER A 753 10.03 -57.82 -12.59
C SER A 753 9.13 -58.51 -11.53
N PRO A 754 9.36 -58.31 -10.22
CA PRO A 754 8.71 -59.10 -9.17
C PRO A 754 7.18 -59.04 -9.14
N LEU A 755 6.58 -57.96 -9.68
CA LEU A 755 5.13 -57.74 -9.74
C LEU A 755 4.62 -57.58 -11.19
N GLU A 756 5.39 -58.02 -12.18
CA GLU A 756 5.05 -57.87 -13.60
C GLU A 756 3.69 -58.50 -13.92
N GLY A 757 2.82 -57.74 -14.61
CA GLY A 757 1.47 -58.18 -14.98
C GLY A 757 0.42 -58.08 -13.85
N LEU A 758 0.80 -57.71 -12.63
CA LEU A 758 -0.14 -57.50 -11.54
C LEU A 758 -0.75 -56.11 -11.57
N PHE A 759 -2.01 -56.01 -11.14
CA PHE A 759 -2.73 -54.75 -10.95
C PHE A 759 -3.01 -54.56 -9.46
N VAL A 760 -2.50 -53.51 -8.85
CA VAL A 760 -2.65 -53.22 -7.41
C VAL A 760 -3.42 -51.92 -7.24
N MET A 761 -4.37 -51.90 -6.32
CA MET A 761 -5.05 -50.68 -5.90
C MET A 761 -4.53 -50.25 -4.52
N ALA A 762 -4.19 -48.98 -4.34
CA ALA A 762 -3.76 -48.42 -3.06
C ALA A 762 -4.73 -47.34 -2.58
N ILE A 763 -5.17 -47.44 -1.32
CA ILE A 763 -6.06 -46.49 -0.66
C ILE A 763 -5.32 -45.88 0.53
N ASP A 764 -5.15 -44.57 0.51
CA ASP A 764 -4.55 -43.77 1.58
C ASP A 764 -5.05 -42.33 1.38
N ASP A 765 -5.38 -41.62 2.46
CA ASP A 765 -5.89 -40.23 2.40
C ASP A 765 -4.76 -39.20 2.30
N GLN A 766 -3.52 -39.63 2.52
CA GLN A 766 -2.33 -38.82 2.32
C GLN A 766 -1.81 -38.99 0.89
N GLU A 767 -1.85 -37.91 0.12
CA GLU A 767 -1.39 -37.89 -1.28
C GLU A 767 0.10 -38.32 -1.40
N ASP A 768 0.95 -37.88 -0.48
CA ASP A 768 2.37 -38.28 -0.43
C ASP A 768 2.57 -39.79 -0.19
N ALA A 769 1.64 -40.42 0.55
CA ALA A 769 1.69 -41.84 0.84
C ALA A 769 1.30 -42.68 -0.37
N LEU A 770 0.27 -42.25 -1.10
CA LEU A 770 -0.15 -42.83 -2.38
C LEU A 770 0.96 -42.73 -3.43
N ASP A 771 1.60 -41.57 -3.56
CA ASP A 771 2.69 -41.33 -4.51
C ASP A 771 3.89 -42.24 -4.23
N ALA A 772 4.24 -42.44 -2.95
CA ALA A 772 5.33 -43.36 -2.56
C ALA A 772 5.00 -44.83 -2.88
N LEU A 773 3.77 -45.25 -2.58
CA LEU A 773 3.30 -46.61 -2.90
C LEU A 773 3.26 -46.85 -4.41
N GLU A 774 2.77 -45.88 -5.18
CA GLU A 774 2.74 -45.96 -6.64
C GLU A 774 4.14 -46.08 -7.22
N ALA A 775 5.09 -45.25 -6.79
CA ALA A 775 6.47 -45.29 -7.27
C ALA A 775 7.16 -46.65 -7.03
N VAL A 776 7.01 -47.23 -5.83
CA VAL A 776 7.63 -48.53 -5.49
C VAL A 776 6.99 -49.69 -6.25
N LEU A 777 5.66 -49.68 -6.38
CA LEU A 777 4.93 -50.77 -7.03
C LEU A 777 5.08 -50.73 -8.55
N ALA A 778 5.03 -49.54 -9.15
CA ALA A 778 5.23 -49.34 -10.59
C ALA A 778 6.67 -49.68 -11.01
N SER A 779 7.67 -49.26 -10.22
CA SER A 779 9.08 -49.64 -10.47
C SER A 779 9.34 -51.14 -10.33
N SER A 780 8.47 -51.86 -9.62
CA SER A 780 8.52 -53.33 -9.49
C SER A 780 7.68 -54.08 -10.54
N GLY A 781 7.10 -53.37 -11.52
CA GLY A 781 6.38 -53.93 -12.66
C GLY A 781 4.85 -54.02 -12.51
N ALA A 782 4.27 -53.54 -11.40
CA ALA A 782 2.82 -53.55 -11.21
C ALA A 782 2.14 -52.37 -11.93
N ARG A 783 0.94 -52.60 -12.48
CA ARG A 783 -0.01 -51.52 -12.79
C ARG A 783 -0.62 -51.06 -11.46
N VAL A 784 -0.59 -49.76 -11.16
CA VAL A 784 -1.10 -49.23 -9.89
C VAL A 784 -2.29 -48.32 -10.13
N ARG A 785 -3.28 -48.35 -9.24
CA ARG A 785 -4.33 -47.33 -9.15
C ARG A 785 -4.42 -46.82 -7.72
N THR A 786 -4.25 -45.53 -7.53
CA THR A 786 -4.40 -44.86 -6.24
C THR A 786 -5.83 -44.37 -6.05
N ALA A 787 -6.25 -44.26 -4.79
CA ALA A 787 -7.53 -43.68 -4.39
C ALA A 787 -7.36 -42.93 -3.07
N SER A 788 -7.78 -41.66 -3.06
CA SER A 788 -7.65 -40.76 -1.90
C SER A 788 -8.69 -41.01 -0.81
N SER A 789 -9.68 -41.86 -1.10
CA SER A 789 -10.69 -42.28 -0.13
C SER A 789 -11.21 -43.69 -0.46
N GLY A 790 -11.73 -44.38 0.54
CA GLY A 790 -12.42 -45.65 0.35
C GLY A 790 -13.68 -45.50 -0.52
N LYS A 791 -14.39 -44.37 -0.41
CA LYS A 791 -15.52 -44.05 -1.30
C LYS A 791 -15.09 -44.01 -2.78
N GLU A 792 -14.01 -43.31 -3.11
CA GLU A 792 -13.48 -43.26 -4.48
C GLU A 792 -13.12 -44.65 -5.00
N ALA A 793 -12.44 -45.46 -4.18
CA ALA A 793 -12.07 -46.83 -4.54
C ALA A 793 -13.29 -47.72 -4.78
N LEU A 794 -14.29 -47.67 -3.88
CA LEU A 794 -15.52 -48.46 -3.97
C LEU A 794 -16.40 -48.02 -5.14
N ASP A 795 -16.52 -46.72 -5.39
CA ASP A 795 -17.27 -46.18 -6.53
C ASP A 795 -16.63 -46.65 -7.85
N TRP A 796 -15.30 -46.66 -7.94
CA TRP A 796 -14.61 -47.20 -9.11
C TRP A 796 -14.85 -48.71 -9.29
N LEU A 797 -14.72 -49.51 -8.21
CA LEU A 797 -14.96 -50.96 -8.25
C LEU A 797 -16.41 -51.27 -8.63
N ALA A 798 -17.37 -50.47 -8.17
CA ALA A 798 -18.78 -50.64 -8.50
C ALA A 798 -19.09 -50.43 -9.99
N HIS A 799 -18.36 -49.54 -10.67
CA HIS A 799 -18.54 -49.22 -12.09
C HIS A 799 -17.60 -49.97 -13.03
N THR A 800 -16.71 -50.81 -12.50
CA THR A 800 -15.70 -51.54 -13.28
C THR A 800 -16.04 -53.03 -13.35
N ALA A 801 -15.85 -53.65 -14.51
CA ALA A 801 -16.04 -55.10 -14.68
C ALA A 801 -15.09 -55.89 -13.76
N THR A 802 -15.56 -56.98 -13.17
CA THR A 802 -14.81 -57.78 -12.18
C THR A 802 -13.51 -58.39 -12.73
N THR A 803 -13.40 -58.52 -14.06
CA THR A 803 -12.18 -58.94 -14.78
C THR A 803 -11.07 -57.89 -14.77
N GLN A 804 -11.40 -56.63 -14.50
CA GLN A 804 -10.47 -55.51 -14.45
C GLN A 804 -10.15 -55.05 -13.02
N TRP A 805 -10.67 -55.77 -12.01
CA TRP A 805 -10.42 -55.48 -10.60
C TRP A 805 -8.97 -55.76 -10.20
N PRO A 806 -8.48 -55.09 -9.14
CA PRO A 806 -7.12 -55.30 -8.64
C PRO A 806 -6.89 -56.73 -8.17
N HIS A 807 -5.68 -57.21 -8.41
CA HIS A 807 -5.15 -58.48 -7.90
C HIS A 807 -4.78 -58.38 -6.41
N ALA A 808 -4.52 -57.16 -5.91
CA ALA A 808 -4.35 -56.88 -4.48
C ALA A 808 -4.80 -55.46 -4.15
N LEU A 809 -5.38 -55.28 -2.97
CA LEU A 809 -5.76 -53.99 -2.41
C LEU A 809 -4.85 -53.64 -1.24
N LEU A 810 -4.19 -52.49 -1.28
CA LEU A 810 -3.53 -51.88 -0.13
C LEU A 810 -4.47 -50.83 0.45
N CYS A 811 -4.69 -50.84 1.76
CA CYS A 811 -5.56 -49.88 2.41
C CYS A 811 -4.90 -49.41 3.70
N ASP A 812 -4.74 -48.10 3.87
CA ASP A 812 -4.52 -47.54 5.20
C ASP A 812 -5.75 -47.78 6.07
N ILE A 813 -5.52 -48.17 7.32
CA ILE A 813 -6.61 -48.39 8.28
C ILE A 813 -7.15 -47.04 8.78
N VAL A 814 -6.31 -46.03 8.88
CA VAL A 814 -6.69 -44.72 9.42
C VAL A 814 -6.82 -43.73 8.27
N LEU A 815 -8.03 -43.53 7.76
CA LEU A 815 -8.34 -42.46 6.81
C LEU A 815 -9.10 -41.35 7.57
N THR A 816 -8.92 -40.09 7.16
CA THR A 816 -9.45 -38.91 7.85
C THR A 816 -10.98 -38.93 7.97
N ASP A 817 -11.69 -39.42 6.95
CA ASP A 817 -13.15 -39.38 6.86
C ASP A 817 -13.85 -40.74 7.05
N GLU A 818 -13.12 -41.87 7.01
CA GLU A 818 -13.69 -43.21 7.18
C GLU A 818 -12.65 -44.25 7.70
N ASP A 819 -13.09 -45.30 8.38
CA ASP A 819 -12.19 -46.37 8.87
C ASP A 819 -11.88 -47.36 7.73
N GLY A 820 -10.61 -47.69 7.49
CA GLY A 820 -10.21 -48.69 6.48
C GLY A 820 -10.83 -50.07 6.70
N TYR A 821 -11.20 -50.41 7.95
CA TYR A 821 -12.00 -51.60 8.23
C TYR A 821 -13.42 -51.52 7.64
N ASP A 822 -14.02 -50.32 7.60
CA ASP A 822 -15.33 -50.08 6.95
C ASP A 822 -15.25 -50.19 5.44
N VAL A 823 -14.17 -49.67 4.85
CA VAL A 823 -13.91 -49.78 3.42
C VAL A 823 -13.87 -51.24 3.00
N LEU A 824 -13.15 -52.08 3.75
CA LEU A 824 -13.07 -53.50 3.47
C LEU A 824 -14.42 -54.22 3.68
N ARG A 825 -15.17 -53.89 4.74
CA ARG A 825 -16.53 -54.45 4.94
C ARG A 825 -17.45 -54.13 3.76
N ARG A 826 -17.41 -52.90 3.25
CA ARG A 826 -18.18 -52.48 2.08
C ARG A 826 -17.72 -53.17 0.81
N LEU A 827 -16.42 -53.39 0.64
CA LEU A 827 -15.88 -54.19 -0.46
C LEU A 827 -16.39 -55.64 -0.41
N ARG A 828 -16.37 -56.29 0.77
CA ARG A 828 -16.90 -57.66 0.91
C ARG A 828 -18.38 -57.74 0.60
N ARG A 829 -19.16 -56.70 0.90
CA ARG A 829 -20.57 -56.59 0.50
C ARG A 829 -20.72 -56.46 -1.01
N LEU A 830 -19.92 -55.60 -1.66
CA LEU A 830 -19.91 -55.44 -3.11
C LEU A 830 -19.54 -56.76 -3.82
N GLU A 831 -18.57 -57.50 -3.29
CA GLU A 831 -18.19 -58.84 -3.79
C GLU A 831 -19.33 -59.86 -3.69
N ALA A 832 -20.08 -59.82 -2.58
CA ALA A 832 -21.24 -60.68 -2.37
C ALA A 832 -22.41 -60.32 -3.30
N GLU A 833 -22.67 -59.03 -3.51
CA GLU A 833 -23.68 -58.52 -4.46
C GLU A 833 -23.34 -58.91 -5.91
N ARG A 834 -22.05 -59.02 -6.24
CA ARG A 834 -21.54 -59.50 -7.53
C ARG A 834 -21.39 -61.03 -7.62
N GLN A 835 -21.80 -61.77 -6.57
CA GLN A 835 -21.74 -63.24 -6.49
C GLN A 835 -20.33 -63.84 -6.74
N LEU A 836 -19.27 -63.14 -6.31
CA LEU A 836 -17.91 -63.63 -6.47
C LEU A 836 -17.61 -64.82 -5.52
N PRO A 837 -17.11 -65.97 -6.05
CA PRO A 837 -16.59 -67.06 -5.23
C PRO A 837 -15.51 -66.57 -4.26
N LEU A 838 -15.36 -67.23 -3.10
CA LEU A 838 -14.38 -66.85 -2.07
C LEU A 838 -12.94 -66.77 -2.60
N GLN A 839 -12.59 -67.63 -3.56
CA GLN A 839 -11.29 -67.68 -4.23
C GLN A 839 -11.05 -66.52 -5.21
N ASP A 840 -12.10 -65.81 -5.62
CA ASP A 840 -12.06 -64.70 -6.59
C ASP A 840 -12.22 -63.33 -5.92
N ARG A 841 -12.23 -63.29 -4.58
CA ARG A 841 -12.28 -62.03 -3.82
C ARG A 841 -10.91 -61.35 -3.84
N VAL A 842 -10.93 -60.02 -3.86
CA VAL A 842 -9.70 -59.22 -3.88
C VAL A 842 -9.00 -59.38 -2.51
N PRO A 843 -7.75 -59.88 -2.48
CA PRO A 843 -6.98 -59.92 -1.25
C PRO A 843 -6.60 -58.49 -0.84
N ALA A 844 -6.69 -58.19 0.45
CA ALA A 844 -6.43 -56.88 1.01
C ALA A 844 -5.30 -56.94 2.05
N ILE A 845 -4.40 -55.96 1.97
CA ILE A 845 -3.30 -55.72 2.91
C ILE A 845 -3.61 -54.44 3.68
N ALA A 846 -3.60 -54.54 5.00
CA ALA A 846 -3.72 -53.39 5.88
C ALA A 846 -2.35 -52.72 6.05
N LEU A 847 -2.24 -51.46 5.65
CA LEU A 847 -1.15 -50.56 6.02
C LEU A 847 -1.59 -49.79 7.27
N THR A 848 -0.72 -49.68 8.27
CA THR A 848 -1.14 -49.11 9.56
C THR A 848 0.03 -48.61 10.39
N GLY A 849 -0.18 -47.52 11.12
CA GLY A 849 0.77 -47.04 12.13
C GLY A 849 0.81 -47.88 13.42
N TYR A 850 -0.19 -48.75 13.63
CA TYR A 850 -0.33 -49.61 14.81
C TYR A 850 0.62 -50.81 14.78
N ALA A 851 1.26 -51.07 15.93
CA ALA A 851 2.32 -52.07 16.06
C ALA A 851 2.00 -53.19 17.08
N GLN A 852 0.89 -53.11 17.82
CA GLN A 852 0.62 -54.07 18.89
C GLN A 852 0.06 -55.39 18.34
N SER A 853 0.28 -56.48 19.09
CA SER A 853 -0.17 -57.83 18.72
C SER A 853 -1.69 -57.94 18.59
N GLU A 854 -2.44 -57.13 19.33
CA GLU A 854 -3.91 -57.06 19.27
C GLU A 854 -4.42 -56.47 17.93
N ASP A 855 -3.72 -55.48 17.38
CA ASP A 855 -4.09 -54.82 16.11
C ASP A 855 -3.98 -55.77 14.91
N ARG A 856 -2.96 -56.64 14.93
CA ARG A 856 -2.79 -57.69 13.93
C ARG A 856 -3.93 -58.71 13.96
N MET A 857 -4.46 -59.04 15.13
CA MET A 857 -5.64 -59.91 15.26
C MET A 857 -6.91 -59.21 14.74
N ARG A 858 -7.06 -57.91 15.06
CA ARG A 858 -8.20 -57.09 14.61
C ARG A 858 -8.28 -56.99 13.08
N ALA A 859 -7.16 -56.75 12.40
CA ALA A 859 -7.13 -56.70 10.93
C ALA A 859 -7.49 -58.04 10.29
N LYS A 860 -7.01 -59.17 10.84
CA LYS A 860 -7.41 -60.50 10.37
C LYS A 860 -8.91 -60.76 10.56
N MET A 861 -9.48 -60.38 11.69
CA MET A 861 -10.93 -60.50 11.93
C MET A 861 -11.77 -59.65 10.98
N ALA A 862 -11.26 -58.49 10.55
CA ALA A 862 -11.91 -57.62 9.56
C ALA A 862 -11.81 -58.14 8.11
N GLY A 863 -11.03 -59.19 7.86
CA GLY A 863 -10.90 -59.84 6.56
C GLY A 863 -9.71 -59.38 5.70
N PHE A 864 -8.73 -58.70 6.31
CA PHE A 864 -7.42 -58.45 5.70
C PHE A 864 -6.56 -59.70 5.76
N GLN A 865 -5.85 -60.00 4.68
CA GLN A 865 -4.99 -61.18 4.57
C GLN A 865 -3.57 -60.92 5.10
N ALA A 866 -3.11 -59.67 5.08
CA ALA A 866 -1.83 -59.25 5.65
C ALA A 866 -1.96 -57.93 6.41
N HIS A 867 -1.07 -57.71 7.38
CA HIS A 867 -0.99 -56.51 8.21
C HIS A 867 0.47 -56.03 8.27
N LEU A 868 0.73 -54.84 7.72
CA LEU A 868 2.03 -54.23 7.61
C LEU A 868 2.08 -52.90 8.36
N THR A 869 3.03 -52.80 9.29
CA THR A 869 3.23 -51.60 10.10
C THR A 869 4.09 -50.59 9.35
N LYS A 870 3.59 -49.37 9.16
CA LYS A 870 4.30 -48.23 8.53
C LYS A 870 5.51 -47.82 9.40
N PRO A 871 6.66 -47.36 8.88
CA PRO A 871 7.05 -47.47 7.48
C PRO A 871 7.34 -48.94 7.13
N VAL A 872 6.80 -49.40 6.00
CA VAL A 872 7.00 -50.76 5.50
C VAL A 872 8.24 -50.79 4.61
N SER A 873 9.09 -51.81 4.72
CA SER A 873 10.19 -51.97 3.75
C SER A 873 9.65 -52.39 2.37
N PRO A 874 10.17 -51.84 1.26
CA PRO A 874 9.74 -52.20 -0.09
C PRO A 874 9.78 -53.71 -0.36
N GLU A 875 10.84 -54.39 0.07
CA GLU A 875 11.00 -55.84 -0.09
C GLU A 875 9.86 -56.64 0.56
N LYS A 876 9.45 -56.23 1.77
CA LYS A 876 8.38 -56.88 2.52
C LYS A 876 7.02 -56.60 1.90
N LEU A 877 6.78 -55.37 1.45
CA LEU A 877 5.54 -55.00 0.76
C LEU A 877 5.37 -55.79 -0.54
N ILE A 878 6.40 -55.81 -1.39
CA ILE A 878 6.43 -56.52 -2.67
C ILE A 878 6.25 -58.03 -2.45
N GLY A 879 6.96 -58.60 -1.48
CA GLY A 879 6.86 -60.02 -1.13
C GLY A 879 5.44 -60.43 -0.73
N GLU A 880 4.76 -59.64 0.11
CA GLU A 880 3.39 -59.92 0.54
C GLU A 880 2.37 -59.77 -0.60
N ILE A 881 2.50 -58.75 -1.45
CA ILE A 881 1.62 -58.57 -2.61
C ILE A 881 1.76 -59.76 -3.56
N ARG A 882 2.98 -60.19 -3.86
CA ARG A 882 3.23 -61.34 -4.75
C ARG A 882 2.65 -62.62 -4.18
N ASN A 883 2.84 -62.88 -2.88
CA ASN A 883 2.32 -64.08 -2.23
C ASN A 883 0.78 -64.13 -2.26
N LEU A 884 0.12 -62.99 -2.05
CA LEU A 884 -1.34 -62.91 -2.07
C LEU A 884 -1.91 -62.98 -3.49
N ALA A 885 -1.24 -62.35 -4.46
CA ALA A 885 -1.64 -62.40 -5.86
C ALA A 885 -1.49 -63.81 -6.45
N MET A 886 -0.44 -64.56 -6.07
CA MET A 886 -0.24 -65.96 -6.49
C MET A 886 -1.22 -66.94 -5.83
N ALA A 887 -1.70 -66.64 -4.62
CA ALA A 887 -2.71 -67.44 -3.92
C ALA A 887 -4.14 -67.23 -4.45
N SER A 888 -4.40 -66.09 -5.11
CA SER A 888 -5.64 -65.81 -5.83
C SER A 888 -5.55 -66.40 -7.23
N ALA A 889 -6.38 -67.39 -7.57
CA ALA A 889 -6.35 -68.10 -8.86
C ALA A 889 -6.90 -67.26 -10.04
N ARG A 890 -6.44 -66.02 -10.18
CA ARG A 890 -6.71 -65.11 -11.30
C ARG A 890 -5.45 -64.98 -12.16
N THR A 891 -4.98 -66.09 -12.74
CA THR A 891 -3.90 -66.06 -13.72
C THR A 891 -4.43 -66.52 -15.08
N GLY A 892 -4.55 -65.57 -16.01
CA GLY A 892 -4.47 -65.80 -17.46
C GLY A 892 -5.78 -65.79 -18.24
N ALA A 893 -6.00 -64.69 -18.96
CA ALA A 893 -6.25 -64.69 -20.41
C ALA A 893 -5.74 -63.38 -21.01
#